data_AF-A0A354T3P7-F1
#
_entry.id   AF-A0A354T3P7-F1
#
_cell.length_a   1.000
_cell.length_b   1.000
_cell.length_c   1.000
_cell.angle_alpha   90.00
_cell.angle_beta   90.00
_cell.angle_gamma   90.00
#
_symmetry.space_group_name_H-M   'P 1'
#
loop_
_entity.id
_entity.type
_entity.pdbx_description
1 polymer ?
#
loop_
_entity_poly.entity_id
_entity_poly.type
_entity_poly.pdbx_seq_one_letter_code
_entity_poly.pdbx_strand_id
1 'polypeptide(L)'
;MSAFRPPELPEPPREYRYYRTKREVLQEPKLYAYQHMLLRAWEEMHLSGVLTLNGVPTVYVCDFAKPAAVEQIARVQQQFWNQGIAMLLLLRDPRHVRVISSMITPVDPEKATEQDVEAQLVEKLDLAAQTQWAEKMYLQLSSGHYYNVPGREAKFRPQHGVDAYLLGNLSAVRDTLVSNGLTPRIAHAFLGRLLFTCYLCDRGIIQFANYFKGKPWRHVRDLLTASADPAPALYDTLFPALKSVFNSSMFDSDLESERHIIEKHPACFQTILDFLRGDDLAQKGQPTLGFWAYDFRLIPVETVSAIYENFLEGEDSQGKQAAGAFYTPRFLAEVALDLALADVQPLYAPGRRYLDPSCGSGIFLVLLFNRLAAEWTARQKRKPTPQAKADALLERLDTLRGVDKNLTACRIACFSLYLAFLDQFDPPDVESYKLEFNKKKLPNLLHTQAATRTPEHPVIREADFFDYAPKHLGEFDIIIGNPPWAGRGSKQIAHDFMLKTPALLKSDGRACLLLPSKVFLNQTDDFQADWLQSITLNKVVQLADYRFILFKEAICPCSIALFHPGKPPEDHEIEYIAPKVSRSDLRDGLIPVTSADRQWIPLRRLLGAAEQGAISMAWKSYLWGTARDHKFLDYLFSFPRLSDRTELLSDLRRSKKKRSKPWAAGQGFKPYSQIAKSKPDRVLKPIAPWQGTDSFVDDAVFKGMISVPQNLCRNLETALREEENLPDQLYSKPDDALFMPPMVLFNQGFSNAAYFGYLIRFQHALQSISGPLEDAEKLQFLAAFLRSPLARYFIFHTAANIGTERDKAHLVEALRLPFFLPDSEFAMPEAATILKKVAAKMQRFQKDMQASADKLLGDKPSSELDAKKRDEWFRQQRDKSARLQDELNPLIYAYYGLNEQEQALVEDTCEILDRSDTPGSLESARDIPTLRLLTSADELTSYAAMMASTLNEWATGKVSAAVSGGVDAELGLALIEITQVKTARAFEPRSITKTLAKALERLHSSSTQQDGVFVFERTSLIFDGPRILLLKPALLGQWTRIAALNDASHIYAQIAEARQQAARKT
;
A
#
# COMPACT_ATOMS: atom_id res chain seq x y z
N MET A 1 -47.37 12.91 24.40
CA MET A 1 -46.50 11.73 24.28
C MET A 1 -45.11 12.23 23.95
N SER A 2 -44.13 12.03 24.84
CA SER A 2 -42.73 12.37 24.56
C SER A 2 -42.26 11.54 23.37
N ALA A 3 -41.68 12.18 22.34
CA ALA A 3 -41.02 11.45 21.26
C ALA A 3 -39.96 10.52 21.87
N PHE A 4 -39.97 9.24 21.49
CA PHE A 4 -38.96 8.29 21.92
C PHE A 4 -37.58 8.80 21.49
N ARG A 5 -36.65 8.92 22.45
CA ARG A 5 -35.24 9.16 22.20
C ARG A 5 -34.48 7.93 22.69
N PRO A 6 -33.75 7.21 21.83
CA PRO A 6 -32.93 6.10 22.28
C PRO A 6 -31.92 6.61 23.32
N PRO A 7 -31.54 5.77 24.31
CA PRO A 7 -30.49 6.12 25.26
C PRO A 7 -29.23 6.50 24.50
N GLU A 8 -28.51 7.49 25.03
CA GLU A 8 -27.25 7.91 24.42
C GLU A 8 -26.26 6.75 24.39
N LEU A 9 -25.40 6.74 23.36
CA LEU A 9 -24.24 5.87 23.36
C LEU A 9 -23.33 6.27 24.53
N PRO A 10 -22.65 5.32 25.18
CA PRO A 10 -21.65 5.65 26.19
C PRO A 10 -20.58 6.56 25.57
N GLU A 11 -20.04 7.46 26.39
CA GLU A 11 -18.94 8.34 25.98
C GLU A 11 -17.76 7.49 25.50
N PRO A 12 -17.28 7.72 24.27
CA PRO A 12 -16.28 6.87 23.69
C PRO A 12 -14.87 7.22 24.23
N PRO A 13 -13.88 6.32 24.05
CA PRO A 13 -12.48 6.58 24.41
C PRO A 13 -11.91 7.86 23.76
N ARG A 14 -10.80 8.40 24.28
CA ARG A 14 -10.18 9.66 23.80
C ARG A 14 -9.86 9.72 22.29
N GLU A 15 -9.60 8.58 21.67
CA GLU A 15 -9.31 8.47 20.23
C GLU A 15 -10.55 8.75 19.37
N TYR A 16 -11.72 8.63 19.97
CA TYR A 16 -12.98 8.90 19.33
C TYR A 16 -13.46 10.31 19.62
N ARG A 17 -14.24 10.83 18.68
CA ARG A 17 -15.04 12.02 18.91
C ARG A 17 -16.43 11.83 18.37
N TYR A 18 -17.43 12.10 19.21
CA TYR A 18 -18.82 11.98 18.86
C TYR A 18 -19.44 13.35 18.64
N TYR A 19 -19.76 13.65 17.37
CA TYR A 19 -20.44 14.86 16.95
C TYR A 19 -21.95 14.58 16.94
N ARG A 20 -22.70 15.32 17.75
CA ARG A 20 -24.15 15.18 17.94
C ARG A 20 -24.94 16.22 17.18
N THR A 21 -24.29 17.26 16.66
CA THR A 21 -24.96 18.31 15.90
C THR A 21 -24.22 18.68 14.62
N LYS A 22 -24.98 19.10 13.60
CA LYS A 22 -24.45 19.68 12.36
C LYS A 22 -23.47 20.84 12.61
N ARG A 23 -23.70 21.63 13.67
CA ARG A 23 -22.84 22.77 14.02
C ARG A 23 -21.45 22.33 14.50
N GLU A 24 -21.36 21.25 15.26
CA GLU A 24 -20.07 20.72 15.71
C GLU A 24 -19.24 20.23 14.52
N VAL A 25 -19.87 19.55 13.55
CA VAL A 25 -19.22 19.14 12.30
C VAL A 25 -18.74 20.35 11.47
N LEU A 26 -19.55 21.40 11.39
CA LEU A 26 -19.23 22.62 10.66
C LEU A 26 -18.02 23.37 11.24
N GLN A 27 -17.86 23.34 12.57
CA GLN A 27 -16.84 24.13 13.26
C GLN A 27 -15.53 23.38 13.48
N GLU A 28 -15.48 22.08 13.18
CA GLU A 28 -14.32 21.23 13.45
C GLU A 28 -13.29 21.25 12.31
N PRO A 29 -12.07 21.80 12.53
CA PRO A 29 -11.03 21.84 11.51
C PRO A 29 -10.54 20.45 11.07
N LYS A 30 -10.51 19.48 12.00
CA LYS A 30 -10.13 18.09 11.68
C LYS A 30 -11.07 17.43 10.66
N LEU A 31 -12.29 17.96 10.49
CA LEU A 31 -13.27 17.43 9.54
C LEU A 31 -13.27 18.16 8.21
N TYR A 32 -12.42 19.16 7.94
CA TYR A 32 -12.45 19.90 6.68
C TYR A 32 -12.35 19.02 5.43
N ALA A 33 -11.61 17.90 5.48
CA ALA A 33 -11.54 16.94 4.39
C ALA A 33 -12.91 16.27 4.09
N TYR A 34 -13.72 16.05 5.12
CA TYR A 34 -15.00 15.33 5.03
C TYR A 34 -16.22 16.24 5.17
N GLN A 35 -16.04 17.51 5.52
CA GLN A 35 -17.08 18.37 6.07
C GLN A 35 -18.28 18.48 5.12
N HIS A 36 -18.04 18.81 3.85
CA HIS A 36 -19.13 18.97 2.89
C HIS A 36 -19.94 17.67 2.70
N MET A 37 -19.28 16.52 2.64
CA MET A 37 -19.92 15.21 2.53
C MET A 37 -20.71 14.84 3.80
N LEU A 38 -20.16 15.15 4.98
CA LEU A 38 -20.80 14.92 6.27
C LEU A 38 -22.04 15.80 6.43
N LEU A 39 -21.95 17.10 6.10
CA LEU A 39 -23.09 18.02 6.17
C LEU A 39 -24.23 17.57 5.26
N ARG A 40 -23.90 17.06 4.06
CA ARG A 40 -24.88 16.50 3.14
C ARG A 40 -25.53 15.22 3.66
N ALA A 41 -24.72 14.27 4.17
CA ALA A 41 -25.29 13.06 4.76
C ALA A 41 -26.15 13.37 5.99
N TRP A 42 -25.78 14.38 6.78
CA TRP A 42 -26.59 14.85 7.90
C TRP A 42 -28.02 15.22 7.47
N GLU A 43 -28.15 15.87 6.32
CA GLU A 43 -29.44 16.28 5.76
C GLU A 43 -30.18 15.14 5.07
N GLU A 44 -29.53 14.43 4.15
CA GLU A 44 -30.15 13.41 3.29
C GLU A 44 -30.48 12.10 4.02
N MET A 45 -29.66 11.71 5.02
CA MET A 45 -29.84 10.48 5.81
C MET A 45 -30.46 10.74 7.19
N HIS A 46 -30.72 12.01 7.53
CA HIS A 46 -31.21 12.43 8.85
C HIS A 46 -30.36 11.91 10.01
N LEU A 47 -29.04 12.14 9.94
CA LEU A 47 -28.12 11.67 10.98
C LEU A 47 -28.44 12.31 12.34
N SER A 48 -28.42 11.48 13.38
CA SER A 48 -28.46 11.88 14.78
C SER A 48 -27.06 12.08 15.37
N GLY A 49 -26.03 11.50 14.74
CA GLY A 49 -24.66 11.67 15.18
C GLY A 49 -23.64 11.03 14.25
N VAL A 50 -22.40 11.50 14.37
CA VAL A 50 -21.22 11.00 13.65
C VAL A 50 -20.12 10.72 14.65
N LEU A 51 -19.66 9.48 14.70
CA LEU A 51 -18.50 9.07 15.47
C LEU A 51 -17.29 8.99 14.53
N THR A 52 -16.22 9.68 14.91
CA THR A 52 -14.94 9.60 14.21
C THR A 52 -13.94 8.88 15.07
N LEU A 53 -13.18 7.95 14.48
CA LEU A 53 -11.96 7.40 15.06
C LEU A 53 -10.77 8.17 14.49
N ASN A 54 -9.97 8.80 15.36
CA ASN A 54 -8.79 9.59 14.96
C ASN A 54 -9.09 10.67 13.89
N GLY A 55 -10.29 11.27 13.95
CA GLY A 55 -10.71 12.32 13.00
C GLY A 55 -11.27 11.82 11.67
N VAL A 56 -11.22 10.51 11.41
CA VAL A 56 -11.84 9.89 10.23
C VAL A 56 -13.27 9.44 10.58
N PRO A 57 -14.29 9.78 9.78
CA PRO A 57 -15.65 9.30 10.02
C PRO A 57 -15.74 7.78 9.95
N THR A 58 -16.15 7.15 11.05
CA THR A 58 -16.15 5.67 11.17
C THR A 58 -17.55 5.12 11.34
N VAL A 59 -18.37 5.77 12.17
CA VAL A 59 -19.74 5.31 12.48
C VAL A 59 -20.73 6.45 12.34
N TYR A 60 -21.80 6.21 11.58
CA TYR A 60 -22.98 7.08 11.54
C TYR A 60 -24.09 6.53 12.43
N VAL A 61 -24.89 7.42 12.98
CA VAL A 61 -26.03 7.07 13.83
C VAL A 61 -27.29 7.72 13.27
N CYS A 62 -28.34 6.92 13.05
CA CYS A 62 -29.68 7.38 12.71
C CYS A 62 -30.68 6.85 13.73
N ASP A 63 -31.51 7.74 14.28
CA ASP A 63 -32.53 7.37 15.26
C ASP A 63 -33.94 7.49 14.68
N PHE A 64 -34.74 6.44 14.88
CA PHE A 64 -36.15 6.42 14.54
C PHE A 64 -37.01 6.51 15.79
N ALA A 65 -38.01 7.39 15.76
CA ALA A 65 -38.97 7.55 16.85
C ALA A 65 -39.97 6.38 16.98
N LYS A 66 -40.07 5.54 15.95
CA LYS A 66 -40.94 4.36 15.87
C LYS A 66 -40.12 3.19 15.30
N PRO A 67 -40.57 1.92 15.48
CA PRO A 67 -39.93 0.79 14.80
C PRO A 67 -39.79 1.08 13.30
N ALA A 68 -38.57 0.99 12.78
CA ALA A 68 -38.27 1.36 11.40
C ALA A 68 -38.91 0.36 10.42
N ALA A 69 -39.58 0.87 9.38
CA ALA A 69 -40.13 0.02 8.33
C ALA A 69 -39.01 -0.52 7.42
N VAL A 70 -39.24 -1.68 6.79
CA VAL A 70 -38.27 -2.36 5.91
C VAL A 70 -37.78 -1.43 4.78
N GLU A 71 -38.71 -0.76 4.09
CA GLU A 71 -38.40 0.21 3.03
C GLU A 71 -37.51 1.36 3.53
N GLN A 72 -37.78 1.87 4.74
CA GLN A 72 -36.99 2.95 5.33
C GLN A 72 -35.56 2.50 5.64
N ILE A 73 -35.39 1.28 6.16
CA ILE A 73 -34.07 0.71 6.44
C ILE A 73 -33.29 0.54 5.13
N ALA A 74 -33.90 -0.07 4.11
CA ALA A 74 -33.28 -0.28 2.81
C ALA A 74 -32.91 1.05 2.14
N ARG A 75 -33.74 2.09 2.26
CA ARG A 75 -33.45 3.44 1.72
C ARG A 75 -32.23 4.07 2.37
N VAL A 76 -32.16 4.10 3.71
CA VAL A 76 -31.00 4.70 4.41
C VAL A 76 -29.73 3.89 4.15
N GLN A 77 -29.84 2.56 4.06
CA GLN A 77 -28.72 1.71 3.68
C GLN A 77 -28.20 2.03 2.27
N GLN A 78 -29.10 2.18 1.29
CA GLN A 78 -28.73 2.58 -0.06
C GLN A 78 -28.00 3.92 -0.06
N GLN A 79 -28.51 4.92 0.66
CA GLN A 79 -27.86 6.22 0.78
C GLN A 79 -26.47 6.09 1.42
N PHE A 80 -26.36 5.32 2.51
CA PHE A 80 -25.11 5.08 3.21
C PHE A 80 -24.05 4.39 2.34
N TRP A 81 -24.46 3.38 1.58
CA TRP A 81 -23.60 2.71 0.60
C TRP A 81 -23.10 3.68 -0.48
N ASN A 82 -23.99 4.53 -1.02
CA ASN A 82 -23.63 5.51 -2.05
C ASN A 82 -22.66 6.60 -1.58
N GLN A 83 -22.73 6.98 -0.30
CA GLN A 83 -21.81 7.99 0.21
C GLN A 83 -20.41 7.43 0.43
N GLY A 84 -20.29 6.20 0.92
CA GLY A 84 -19.01 5.51 0.95
C GLY A 84 -17.96 6.06 1.94
N ILE A 85 -18.29 7.02 2.81
CA ILE A 85 -17.30 7.64 3.72
C ILE A 85 -17.14 6.85 5.03
N ALA A 86 -18.19 6.72 5.84
CA ALA A 86 -18.12 5.94 7.09
C ALA A 86 -18.27 4.42 6.83
N MET A 87 -17.71 3.61 7.74
CA MET A 87 -17.72 2.14 7.64
C MET A 87 -19.00 1.52 8.16
N LEU A 88 -19.50 2.03 9.28
CA LEU A 88 -20.67 1.50 9.97
C LEU A 88 -21.80 2.52 10.02
N LEU A 89 -23.01 2.01 9.93
CA LEU A 89 -24.24 2.74 10.20
C LEU A 89 -25.00 2.02 11.32
N LEU A 90 -25.35 2.78 12.36
CA LEU A 90 -26.19 2.35 13.46
C LEU A 90 -27.59 2.90 13.26
N LEU A 91 -28.54 2.01 12.96
CA LEU A 91 -29.95 2.35 12.92
C LEU A 91 -30.60 1.94 14.24
N ARG A 92 -31.10 2.93 14.98
CA ARG A 92 -31.68 2.72 16.31
C ARG A 92 -33.16 3.02 16.30
N ASP A 93 -33.96 2.09 16.77
CA ASP A 93 -35.40 2.26 16.98
C ASP A 93 -35.78 1.89 18.43
N PRO A 94 -37.06 2.00 18.85
CA PRO A 94 -37.45 1.68 20.22
C PRO A 94 -37.21 0.25 20.69
N ARG A 95 -36.82 -0.67 19.80
CA ARG A 95 -36.62 -2.10 20.11
C ARG A 95 -35.18 -2.53 19.86
N HIS A 96 -34.58 -2.12 18.75
CA HIS A 96 -33.31 -2.68 18.29
C HIS A 96 -32.30 -1.62 17.87
N VAL A 97 -31.02 -2.00 17.96
CA VAL A 97 -29.92 -1.40 17.24
C VAL A 97 -29.51 -2.35 16.12
N ARG A 98 -29.50 -1.85 14.88
CA ARG A 98 -29.06 -2.60 13.69
C ARG A 98 -27.76 -1.99 13.20
N VAL A 99 -26.77 -2.85 12.95
CA VAL A 99 -25.44 -2.46 12.49
C VAL A 99 -25.29 -2.85 11.03
N ILE A 100 -24.99 -1.86 10.19
CA ILE A 100 -24.89 -2.04 8.74
C ILE A 100 -23.49 -1.62 8.29
N SER A 101 -22.90 -2.40 7.39
CA SER A 101 -21.64 -2.07 6.74
C SER A 101 -21.90 -1.37 5.42
N SER A 102 -21.12 -0.34 5.11
CA SER A 102 -21.17 0.35 3.82
C SER A 102 -20.54 -0.46 2.68
N MET A 103 -20.01 -1.66 2.97
CA MET A 103 -19.47 -2.62 1.99
C MET A 103 -20.47 -3.75 1.68
N ILE A 104 -21.76 -3.52 1.90
CA ILE A 104 -22.82 -4.47 1.55
C ILE A 104 -23.67 -3.82 0.48
N THR A 105 -23.85 -4.52 -0.64
CA THR A 105 -24.69 -4.04 -1.74
C THR A 105 -26.11 -3.80 -1.25
N PRO A 106 -26.74 -2.67 -1.59
CA PRO A 106 -28.09 -2.36 -1.15
C PRO A 106 -29.10 -3.29 -1.81
N VAL A 107 -30.30 -3.36 -1.22
CA VAL A 107 -31.49 -3.95 -1.85
C VAL A 107 -32.41 -2.82 -2.32
N ASP A 108 -33.19 -3.08 -3.36
CA ASP A 108 -34.15 -2.11 -3.90
C ASP A 108 -35.18 -1.76 -2.81
N PRO A 109 -35.22 -0.50 -2.32
CA PRO A 109 -36.09 -0.13 -1.21
C PRO A 109 -37.57 -0.41 -1.48
N GLU A 110 -38.00 -0.34 -2.74
CA GLU A 110 -39.40 -0.56 -3.13
C GLU A 110 -39.80 -2.04 -3.15
N LYS A 111 -38.82 -2.94 -3.19
CA LYS A 111 -39.02 -4.40 -3.27
C LYS A 111 -38.47 -5.16 -2.07
N ALA A 112 -37.80 -4.46 -1.14
CA ALA A 112 -37.11 -5.06 -0.02
C ALA A 112 -38.06 -5.82 0.91
N THR A 113 -37.70 -7.05 1.27
CA THR A 113 -38.37 -7.85 2.29
C THR A 113 -37.62 -7.78 3.62
N GLU A 114 -38.27 -8.24 4.70
CA GLU A 114 -37.62 -8.31 6.02
C GLU A 114 -36.41 -9.27 6.00
N GLN A 115 -36.48 -10.35 5.22
CA GLN A 115 -35.37 -11.30 5.06
C GLN A 115 -34.17 -10.66 4.36
N ASP A 116 -34.41 -9.82 3.34
CA ASP A 116 -33.35 -9.12 2.61
C ASP A 116 -32.58 -8.19 3.54
N VAL A 117 -33.30 -7.37 4.32
CA VAL A 117 -32.69 -6.44 5.27
C VAL A 117 -31.93 -7.17 6.37
N GLU A 118 -32.49 -8.25 6.94
CA GLU A 118 -31.83 -9.02 7.99
C GLU A 118 -30.54 -9.68 7.48
N ALA A 119 -30.56 -10.18 6.23
CA ALA A 119 -29.37 -10.75 5.59
C ALA A 119 -28.25 -9.71 5.37
N GLN A 120 -28.57 -8.41 5.34
CA GLN A 120 -27.61 -7.33 5.16
C GLN A 120 -27.03 -6.80 6.48
N LEU A 121 -27.55 -7.22 7.63
CA LEU A 121 -27.02 -6.74 8.91
C LEU A 121 -25.65 -7.39 9.20
N VAL A 122 -24.76 -6.60 9.80
CA VAL A 122 -23.56 -7.11 10.47
C VAL A 122 -23.98 -7.71 11.81
N GLU A 123 -24.81 -6.97 12.56
CA GLU A 123 -25.34 -7.36 13.85
C GLU A 123 -26.72 -6.74 14.08
N LYS A 124 -27.52 -7.41 14.91
CA LYS A 124 -28.79 -6.92 15.45
C LYS A 124 -28.83 -7.23 16.94
N LEU A 125 -29.10 -6.21 17.75
CA LEU A 125 -29.18 -6.35 19.19
C LEU A 125 -30.38 -5.59 19.76
N ASP A 126 -30.87 -6.03 20.91
CA ASP A 126 -31.85 -5.31 21.69
C ASP A 126 -31.25 -3.98 22.17
N LEU A 127 -32.06 -2.93 22.15
CA LEU A 127 -31.63 -1.59 22.60
C LEU A 127 -31.08 -1.60 24.04
N ALA A 128 -31.59 -2.49 24.90
CA ALA A 128 -31.12 -2.64 26.28
C ALA A 128 -29.66 -3.09 26.39
N ALA A 129 -29.13 -3.79 25.36
CA ALA A 129 -27.74 -4.24 25.32
C ALA A 129 -26.78 -3.20 24.72
N GLN A 130 -27.29 -2.06 24.23
CA GLN A 130 -26.50 -1.07 23.48
C GLN A 130 -25.27 -0.58 24.25
N THR A 131 -25.40 -0.27 25.54
CA THR A 131 -24.31 0.33 26.32
C THR A 131 -23.11 -0.62 26.40
N GLN A 132 -23.34 -1.86 26.84
CA GLN A 132 -22.28 -2.87 26.95
C GLN A 132 -21.68 -3.21 25.57
N TRP A 133 -22.53 -3.29 24.54
CA TRP A 133 -22.08 -3.56 23.18
C TRP A 133 -21.21 -2.41 22.62
N ALA A 134 -21.57 -1.15 22.87
CA ALA A 134 -20.85 0.01 22.37
C ALA A 134 -19.45 0.13 23.00
N GLU A 135 -19.31 -0.10 24.31
CA GLU A 135 -18.00 -0.11 24.98
C GLU A 135 -17.06 -1.16 24.38
N LYS A 136 -17.57 -2.37 24.13
CA LYS A 136 -16.84 -3.43 23.43
C LYS A 136 -16.49 -3.02 22.00
N MET A 137 -17.45 -2.48 21.26
CA MET A 137 -17.29 -2.09 19.86
C MET A 137 -16.21 -1.02 19.70
N TYR A 138 -16.13 -0.01 20.57
CA TYR A 138 -15.08 1.01 20.51
C TYR A 138 -13.67 0.42 20.65
N LEU A 139 -13.48 -0.56 21.55
CA LEU A 139 -12.19 -1.24 21.68
C LEU A 139 -11.86 -2.07 20.44
N GLN A 140 -12.84 -2.83 19.95
CA GLN A 140 -12.67 -3.68 18.77
C GLN A 140 -12.45 -2.89 17.47
N LEU A 141 -13.04 -1.70 17.32
CA LEU A 141 -12.85 -0.84 16.15
C LEU A 141 -11.44 -0.24 16.13
N SER A 142 -10.92 0.22 17.28
CA SER A 142 -9.58 0.83 17.37
C SER A 142 -8.47 -0.14 16.94
N SER A 143 -8.62 -1.42 17.27
CA SER A 143 -7.65 -2.48 16.92
C SER A 143 -7.95 -3.18 15.58
N GLY A 144 -9.03 -2.81 14.90
CA GLY A 144 -9.53 -3.51 13.71
C GLY A 144 -10.13 -4.89 13.96
N HIS A 145 -10.09 -5.38 15.20
CA HIS A 145 -10.62 -6.70 15.56
C HIS A 145 -12.09 -6.85 15.17
N TYR A 146 -12.89 -5.78 15.23
CA TYR A 146 -14.33 -5.80 14.91
C TYR A 146 -14.62 -6.40 13.52
N TYR A 147 -13.75 -6.12 12.54
CA TYR A 147 -13.93 -6.54 11.14
C TYR A 147 -13.38 -7.94 10.84
N ASN A 148 -12.62 -8.51 11.78
CA ASN A 148 -11.86 -9.75 11.60
C ASN A 148 -12.44 -10.90 12.43
N VAL A 149 -13.50 -10.64 13.19
CA VAL A 149 -14.22 -11.67 13.93
C VAL A 149 -14.83 -12.67 12.94
N PRO A 150 -14.59 -13.98 13.11
CA PRO A 150 -15.25 -15.02 12.31
C PRO A 150 -16.76 -14.81 12.25
N GLY A 151 -17.31 -14.80 11.04
CA GLY A 151 -18.74 -14.54 10.78
C GLY A 151 -19.05 -13.10 10.35
N ARG A 152 -18.30 -12.09 10.79
CA ARG A 152 -18.48 -10.69 10.33
C ARG A 152 -17.69 -10.38 9.06
N GLU A 153 -16.61 -11.10 8.83
CA GLU A 153 -15.63 -10.78 7.80
C GLU A 153 -16.19 -10.69 6.35
N ALA A 154 -17.24 -11.43 6.04
CA ALA A 154 -17.90 -11.41 4.74
C ALA A 154 -18.65 -10.10 4.47
N LYS A 155 -18.98 -9.35 5.53
CA LYS A 155 -19.67 -8.05 5.48
C LYS A 155 -18.73 -6.87 5.26
N PHE A 156 -17.42 -7.10 5.27
CA PHE A 156 -16.39 -6.07 5.14
C PHE A 156 -15.43 -6.40 3.99
N ARG A 157 -15.98 -6.43 2.77
CA ARG A 157 -15.24 -6.66 1.54
C ARG A 157 -15.21 -5.36 0.72
N PRO A 158 -14.07 -4.67 0.59
CA PRO A 158 -13.98 -3.41 -0.14
C PRO A 158 -14.48 -3.47 -1.59
N GLN A 159 -14.41 -4.66 -2.21
CA GLN A 159 -14.92 -4.96 -3.56
C GLN A 159 -16.43 -4.72 -3.71
N HIS A 160 -17.18 -4.74 -2.61
CA HIS A 160 -18.63 -4.52 -2.57
C HIS A 160 -19.01 -3.07 -2.20
N GLY A 161 -18.03 -2.17 -2.04
CA GLY A 161 -18.28 -0.74 -1.90
C GLY A 161 -18.72 -0.08 -3.22
N VAL A 162 -19.36 1.09 -3.14
CA VAL A 162 -19.89 1.82 -4.30
C VAL A 162 -18.83 2.09 -5.37
N ASP A 163 -17.63 2.51 -4.98
CA ASP A 163 -16.57 2.86 -5.93
C ASP A 163 -16.16 1.67 -6.80
N ALA A 164 -15.90 0.51 -6.16
CA ALA A 164 -15.48 -0.70 -6.85
C ALA A 164 -16.57 -1.24 -7.78
N TYR A 165 -17.82 -1.21 -7.32
CA TYR A 165 -18.96 -1.71 -8.08
C TYR A 165 -19.29 -0.80 -9.28
N LEU A 166 -19.28 0.53 -9.09
CA LEU A 166 -19.49 1.51 -10.16
C LEU A 166 -18.40 1.42 -11.23
N LEU A 167 -17.12 1.35 -10.83
CA LEU A 167 -16.00 1.18 -11.75
C LEU A 167 -16.07 -0.13 -12.55
N GLY A 168 -16.45 -1.24 -11.88
CA GLY A 168 -16.65 -2.54 -12.52
C GLY A 168 -17.74 -2.51 -13.58
N ASN A 169 -18.92 -1.97 -13.23
CA ASN A 169 -20.03 -1.85 -14.17
C ASN A 169 -19.67 -0.97 -15.36
N LEU A 170 -19.05 0.18 -15.11
CA LEU A 170 -18.65 1.12 -16.15
C LEU A 170 -17.63 0.53 -17.13
N SER A 171 -16.69 -0.28 -16.64
CA SER A 171 -15.75 -1.02 -17.48
C SER A 171 -16.47 -2.02 -18.39
N ALA A 172 -17.47 -2.73 -17.87
CA ALA A 172 -18.29 -3.66 -18.66
C ALA A 172 -19.13 -2.93 -19.74
N VAL A 173 -19.70 -1.76 -19.41
CA VAL A 173 -20.41 -0.93 -20.39
C VAL A 173 -19.47 -0.50 -21.52
N ARG A 174 -18.27 -0.01 -21.18
CA ARG A 174 -17.25 0.33 -22.17
C ARG A 174 -16.94 -0.86 -23.08
N ASP A 175 -16.66 -2.03 -22.52
CA ASP A 175 -16.28 -3.21 -23.30
C ASP A 175 -17.40 -3.64 -24.26
N THR A 176 -18.66 -3.48 -23.83
CA THR A 176 -19.84 -3.69 -24.67
C THR A 176 -19.96 -2.64 -25.78
N LEU A 177 -19.77 -1.35 -25.47
CA LEU A 177 -19.75 -0.27 -26.46
C LEU A 177 -18.65 -0.47 -27.52
N VAL A 178 -17.46 -0.93 -27.11
CA VAL A 178 -16.36 -1.25 -28.02
C VAL A 178 -16.70 -2.46 -28.88
N SER A 179 -17.28 -3.51 -28.29
CA SER A 179 -17.77 -4.68 -29.03
C SER A 179 -18.87 -4.32 -30.04
N ASN A 180 -19.65 -3.27 -29.77
CA ASN A 180 -20.67 -2.71 -30.65
C ASN A 180 -20.12 -1.78 -31.75
N GLY A 181 -18.79 -1.69 -31.91
CA GLY A 181 -18.15 -1.00 -33.04
C GLY A 181 -17.55 0.37 -32.73
N LEU A 182 -17.63 0.84 -31.47
CA LEU A 182 -16.93 2.06 -31.08
C LEU A 182 -15.44 1.81 -30.83
N THR A 183 -14.60 2.80 -31.12
CA THR A 183 -13.22 2.79 -30.62
C THR A 183 -13.21 3.06 -29.12
N PRO A 184 -12.23 2.55 -28.34
CA PRO A 184 -12.13 2.83 -26.91
C PRO A 184 -12.22 4.32 -26.58
N ARG A 185 -11.52 5.15 -27.36
CA ARG A 185 -11.52 6.60 -27.22
C ARG A 185 -12.90 7.24 -27.35
N ILE A 186 -13.69 6.80 -28.33
CA ILE A 186 -15.05 7.33 -28.52
C ILE A 186 -16.00 6.79 -27.45
N ALA A 187 -15.88 5.50 -27.10
CA ALA A 187 -16.69 4.89 -26.04
C ALA A 187 -16.50 5.61 -24.70
N HIS A 188 -15.25 5.92 -24.32
CA HIS A 188 -14.95 6.67 -23.09
C HIS A 188 -15.50 8.08 -23.11
N ALA A 189 -15.27 8.81 -24.19
CA ALA A 189 -15.75 10.18 -24.31
C ALA A 189 -17.28 10.25 -24.19
N PHE A 190 -17.97 9.36 -24.90
CA PHE A 190 -19.43 9.26 -24.89
C PHE A 190 -19.99 8.83 -23.52
N LEU A 191 -19.47 7.73 -22.96
CA LEU A 191 -19.87 7.22 -21.63
C LEU A 191 -19.63 8.26 -20.54
N GLY A 192 -18.48 8.92 -20.59
CA GLY A 192 -18.13 10.04 -19.72
C GLY A 192 -19.20 11.14 -19.78
N ARG A 193 -19.41 11.77 -20.95
CA ARG A 193 -20.37 12.89 -21.08
C ARG A 193 -21.76 12.54 -20.56
N LEU A 194 -22.22 11.30 -20.77
CA LEU A 194 -23.49 10.82 -20.25
C LEU A 194 -23.48 10.66 -18.73
N LEU A 195 -22.48 9.99 -18.16
CA LEU A 195 -22.34 9.84 -16.71
C LEU A 195 -22.27 11.21 -16.00
N PHE A 196 -21.56 12.15 -16.61
CA PHE A 196 -21.50 13.51 -16.12
C PHE A 196 -22.84 14.23 -16.20
N THR A 197 -23.55 14.07 -17.31
CA THR A 197 -24.89 14.65 -17.45
C THR A 197 -25.81 14.08 -16.36
N CYS A 198 -25.73 12.78 -16.05
CA CYS A 198 -26.44 12.18 -14.92
C CYS A 198 -26.05 12.86 -13.60
N TYR A 199 -24.75 13.02 -13.34
CA TYR A 199 -24.27 13.71 -12.14
C TYR A 199 -24.84 15.12 -11.99
N LEU A 200 -24.81 15.94 -13.06
CA LEU A 200 -25.36 17.30 -13.04
C LEU A 200 -26.87 17.33 -12.77
N CYS A 201 -27.61 16.37 -13.33
CA CYS A 201 -29.06 16.28 -13.15
C CYS A 201 -29.40 15.89 -11.71
N ASP A 202 -28.77 14.84 -11.21
CA ASP A 202 -29.07 14.29 -9.89
C ASP A 202 -28.68 15.29 -8.79
N ARG A 203 -27.59 16.05 -9.00
CA ARG A 203 -27.17 17.17 -8.15
C ARG A 203 -28.06 18.42 -8.26
N GLY A 204 -29.01 18.46 -9.19
CA GLY A 204 -29.86 19.63 -9.45
C GLY A 204 -29.11 20.82 -10.04
N ILE A 205 -27.88 20.64 -10.52
CA ILE A 205 -27.06 21.70 -11.15
C ILE A 205 -27.66 22.10 -12.50
N ILE A 206 -28.27 21.15 -13.21
CA ILE A 206 -29.04 21.38 -14.43
C ILE A 206 -30.44 20.77 -14.29
N GLN A 207 -31.43 21.42 -14.92
CA GLN A 207 -32.78 20.90 -15.01
C GLN A 207 -33.15 20.75 -16.48
N PHE A 208 -33.61 19.56 -16.89
CA PHE A 208 -33.95 19.27 -18.29
C PHE A 208 -35.06 20.16 -18.84
N ALA A 209 -35.98 20.64 -17.98
CA ALA A 209 -37.02 21.60 -18.35
C ALA A 209 -36.47 22.91 -18.95
N ASN A 210 -35.25 23.30 -18.58
CA ASN A 210 -34.60 24.50 -19.11
C ASN A 210 -34.08 24.32 -20.54
N TYR A 211 -33.87 23.07 -20.97
CA TYR A 211 -33.36 22.72 -22.32
C TYR A 211 -34.48 22.19 -23.22
N PHE A 212 -35.45 21.47 -22.64
CA PHE A 212 -36.50 20.76 -23.37
C PHE A 212 -37.89 21.18 -22.86
N LYS A 213 -38.39 22.32 -23.36
CA LYS A 213 -39.70 22.85 -22.96
C LYS A 213 -40.84 21.86 -23.26
N GLY A 214 -41.72 21.63 -22.28
CA GLY A 214 -42.90 20.78 -22.42
C GLY A 214 -42.63 19.27 -22.42
N LYS A 215 -41.38 18.83 -22.20
CA LYS A 215 -41.05 17.41 -22.00
C LYS A 215 -40.99 17.08 -20.50
N PRO A 216 -41.57 15.96 -20.05
CA PRO A 216 -41.58 15.58 -18.63
C PRO A 216 -40.26 14.94 -18.17
N TRP A 217 -39.16 15.10 -18.93
CA TRP A 217 -37.87 14.48 -18.64
C TRP A 217 -37.19 15.16 -17.46
N ARG A 218 -36.69 14.36 -16.51
CA ARG A 218 -35.94 14.84 -15.34
C ARG A 218 -34.50 14.30 -15.33
N HIS A 219 -34.28 13.11 -15.87
CA HIS A 219 -32.98 12.45 -15.93
C HIS A 219 -32.65 11.98 -17.35
N VAL A 220 -31.39 11.65 -17.59
CA VAL A 220 -30.90 11.11 -18.88
C VAL A 220 -31.69 9.85 -19.29
N ARG A 221 -32.02 8.97 -18.33
CA ARG A 221 -32.84 7.76 -18.58
C ARG A 221 -34.21 8.08 -19.19
N ASP A 222 -34.83 9.21 -18.82
CA ASP A 222 -36.17 9.57 -19.31
C ASP A 222 -36.09 9.98 -20.78
N LEU A 223 -35.03 10.70 -21.14
CA LEU A 223 -34.72 11.09 -22.52
C LEU A 223 -34.43 9.85 -23.37
N LEU A 224 -33.58 8.93 -22.89
CA LEU A 224 -33.23 7.71 -23.62
C LEU A 224 -34.41 6.74 -23.75
N THR A 225 -35.30 6.68 -22.75
CA THR A 225 -36.48 5.79 -22.79
C THR A 225 -37.59 6.35 -23.68
N ALA A 226 -37.81 7.66 -23.68
CA ALA A 226 -38.92 8.29 -24.37
C ALA A 226 -38.62 8.67 -25.83
N SER A 227 -37.35 8.70 -26.24
CA SER A 227 -36.95 9.07 -27.60
C SER A 227 -36.57 7.85 -28.43
N ALA A 228 -37.18 7.70 -29.61
CA ALA A 228 -36.78 6.68 -30.58
C ALA A 228 -35.39 6.96 -31.18
N ASP A 229 -34.99 8.24 -31.24
CA ASP A 229 -33.64 8.68 -31.58
C ASP A 229 -33.19 9.76 -30.58
N PRO A 230 -32.30 9.42 -29.62
CA PRO A 230 -31.78 10.37 -28.65
C PRO A 230 -30.76 11.38 -29.20
N ALA A 231 -30.17 11.14 -30.38
CA ALA A 231 -29.01 11.90 -30.86
C ALA A 231 -29.30 13.40 -31.03
N PRO A 232 -30.42 13.85 -31.64
CA PRO A 232 -30.69 15.29 -31.77
C PRO A 232 -30.82 16.02 -30.43
N ALA A 233 -31.49 15.39 -29.45
CA ALA A 233 -31.65 16.00 -28.13
C ALA A 233 -30.29 16.19 -27.42
N LEU A 234 -29.39 15.22 -27.55
CA LEU A 234 -28.06 15.25 -26.94
C LEU A 234 -27.11 16.19 -27.70
N TYR A 235 -26.94 16.02 -29.01
CA TYR A 235 -25.91 16.70 -29.79
C TYR A 235 -26.32 18.07 -30.33
N ASP A 236 -27.61 18.34 -30.58
CA ASP A 236 -28.04 19.65 -31.10
C ASP A 236 -28.41 20.63 -29.98
N THR A 237 -28.80 20.12 -28.81
CA THR A 237 -29.32 20.95 -27.70
C THR A 237 -28.45 20.85 -26.45
N LEU A 238 -28.34 19.66 -25.85
CA LEU A 238 -27.79 19.53 -24.49
C LEU A 238 -26.26 19.71 -24.46
N PHE A 239 -25.51 18.92 -25.23
CA PHE A 239 -24.04 18.96 -25.25
C PHE A 239 -23.49 20.31 -25.71
N PRO A 240 -24.03 20.99 -26.74
CA PRO A 240 -23.59 22.36 -27.09
C PRO A 240 -23.88 23.38 -25.98
N ALA A 241 -25.01 23.26 -25.29
CA ALA A 241 -25.33 24.16 -24.18
C ALA A 241 -24.37 23.94 -23.00
N LEU A 242 -24.10 22.69 -22.64
CA LEU A 242 -23.11 22.35 -21.60
C LEU A 242 -21.70 22.80 -22.02
N LYS A 243 -21.31 22.64 -23.29
CA LYS A 243 -20.04 23.16 -23.83
C LYS A 243 -19.87 24.64 -23.53
N SER A 244 -20.89 25.45 -23.79
CA SER A 244 -20.85 26.89 -23.54
C SER A 244 -20.74 27.24 -22.05
N VAL A 245 -21.43 26.52 -21.17
CA VAL A 245 -21.45 26.79 -19.72
C VAL A 245 -20.09 26.46 -19.07
N PHE A 246 -19.46 25.36 -19.48
CA PHE A 246 -18.23 24.82 -18.87
C PHE A 246 -16.94 25.23 -19.61
N ASN A 247 -16.95 26.35 -20.35
CA ASN A 247 -15.81 26.83 -21.16
C ASN A 247 -15.16 25.74 -22.02
N SER A 248 -16.01 24.88 -22.57
CA SER A 248 -15.64 23.78 -23.44
C SER A 248 -14.71 22.71 -22.85
N SER A 249 -14.46 22.67 -21.54
CA SER A 249 -13.53 21.72 -20.91
C SER A 249 -13.73 20.25 -21.34
N MET A 250 -14.92 19.68 -21.15
CA MET A 250 -15.23 18.27 -21.51
C MET A 250 -15.94 18.12 -22.87
N PHE A 251 -16.61 19.15 -23.37
CA PHE A 251 -17.39 19.11 -24.61
C PHE A 251 -16.64 19.70 -25.82
N ASP A 252 -15.31 19.80 -25.73
CA ASP A 252 -14.46 20.42 -26.75
C ASP A 252 -14.17 19.54 -27.97
N SER A 253 -14.37 18.23 -27.85
CA SER A 253 -14.26 17.30 -28.98
C SER A 253 -15.16 17.71 -30.13
N ASP A 254 -14.82 17.26 -31.33
CA ASP A 254 -15.70 17.36 -32.49
C ASP A 254 -16.97 16.53 -32.26
N LEU A 255 -17.98 17.17 -31.67
CA LEU A 255 -19.29 16.59 -31.35
C LEU A 255 -20.01 16.14 -32.62
N GLU A 256 -19.75 16.76 -33.77
CA GLU A 256 -20.32 16.36 -35.05
C GLU A 256 -19.70 15.05 -35.54
N SER A 257 -18.38 14.91 -35.46
CA SER A 257 -17.70 13.65 -35.77
C SER A 257 -18.15 12.52 -34.84
N GLU A 258 -18.29 12.79 -33.53
CA GLU A 258 -18.79 11.81 -32.57
C GLU A 258 -20.24 11.41 -32.87
N ARG A 259 -21.12 12.38 -33.11
CA ARG A 259 -22.52 12.16 -33.53
C ARG A 259 -22.59 11.21 -34.72
N HIS A 260 -21.84 11.48 -35.79
CA HIS A 260 -21.88 10.67 -37.01
C HIS A 260 -21.45 9.21 -36.77
N ILE A 261 -20.59 8.98 -35.78
CA ILE A 261 -20.15 7.63 -35.40
C ILE A 261 -21.20 6.94 -34.52
N ILE A 262 -21.79 7.66 -33.57
CA ILE A 262 -22.84 7.12 -32.68
C ILE A 262 -24.12 6.80 -33.45
N GLU A 263 -24.54 7.64 -34.41
CA GLU A 263 -25.71 7.40 -35.26
C GLU A 263 -25.57 6.13 -36.12
N LYS A 264 -24.34 5.73 -36.48
CA LYS A 264 -24.08 4.45 -37.18
C LYS A 264 -24.18 3.22 -36.30
N HIS A 265 -24.19 3.40 -34.97
CA HIS A 265 -24.21 2.33 -33.99
C HIS A 265 -25.34 2.55 -32.96
N PRO A 266 -26.63 2.50 -33.36
CA PRO A 266 -27.77 2.81 -32.48
C PRO A 266 -27.86 1.89 -31.25
N ALA A 267 -27.28 0.69 -31.32
CA ALA A 267 -27.14 -0.22 -30.18
C ALA A 267 -26.40 0.41 -28.99
N CYS A 268 -25.58 1.45 -29.21
CA CYS A 268 -24.89 2.16 -28.14
C CYS A 268 -25.87 2.83 -27.16
N PHE A 269 -26.97 3.42 -27.64
CA PHE A 269 -27.99 4.01 -26.77
C PHE A 269 -28.71 2.95 -25.95
N GLN A 270 -28.95 1.77 -26.53
CA GLN A 270 -29.53 0.64 -25.81
C GLN A 270 -28.58 0.14 -24.72
N THR A 271 -27.29 -0.01 -25.00
CA THR A 271 -26.29 -0.40 -23.99
C THR A 271 -26.24 0.57 -22.81
N ILE A 272 -26.30 1.88 -23.07
CA ILE A 272 -26.39 2.88 -22.00
C ILE A 272 -27.72 2.74 -21.24
N LEU A 273 -28.83 2.55 -21.94
CA LEU A 273 -30.14 2.40 -21.32
C LEU A 273 -30.21 1.14 -20.43
N ASP A 274 -29.64 0.03 -20.88
CA ASP A 274 -29.52 -1.24 -20.16
C ASP A 274 -28.68 -1.04 -18.89
N PHE A 275 -27.56 -0.33 -18.98
CA PHE A 275 -26.77 0.08 -17.81
C PHE A 275 -27.58 0.94 -16.84
N LEU A 276 -28.33 1.92 -17.34
CA LEU A 276 -29.18 2.78 -16.53
C LEU A 276 -30.38 2.02 -15.92
N ARG A 277 -30.78 0.87 -16.48
CA ARG A 277 -31.84 0.00 -15.94
C ARG A 277 -31.31 -1.05 -14.98
N GLY A 278 -30.07 -1.50 -15.16
CA GLY A 278 -29.47 -2.61 -14.43
C GLY A 278 -29.59 -3.96 -15.06
N ASP A 279 -29.77 -4.01 -16.38
CA ASP A 279 -29.81 -5.26 -17.10
C ASP A 279 -28.40 -5.89 -17.11
N ASP A 280 -28.32 -7.23 -17.06
CA ASP A 280 -27.07 -7.98 -16.89
C ASP A 280 -26.12 -7.79 -18.10
N LEU A 281 -25.14 -6.90 -17.92
CA LEU A 281 -24.12 -6.57 -18.92
C LEU A 281 -22.77 -7.28 -18.67
N ALA A 282 -22.58 -7.93 -17.52
CA ALA A 282 -21.29 -8.49 -17.09
C ALA A 282 -21.38 -10.00 -16.86
N GLN A 283 -20.87 -10.79 -17.82
CA GLN A 283 -20.78 -12.27 -17.81
C GLN A 283 -22.02 -13.00 -17.25
N LYS A 284 -22.84 -13.56 -18.15
CA LYS A 284 -23.94 -14.54 -17.93
C LYS A 284 -23.92 -15.20 -16.53
N GLY A 285 -24.55 -14.57 -15.52
CA GLY A 285 -24.80 -15.22 -14.22
C GLY A 285 -24.52 -14.42 -12.95
N GLN A 286 -24.00 -13.19 -12.97
CA GLN A 286 -23.97 -12.31 -11.79
C GLN A 286 -24.95 -11.15 -11.96
N PRO A 287 -25.92 -10.94 -11.05
CA PRO A 287 -26.83 -9.80 -11.17
C PRO A 287 -26.05 -8.48 -11.03
N THR A 288 -26.10 -7.65 -12.08
CA THR A 288 -25.66 -6.26 -12.04
C THR A 288 -26.68 -5.43 -11.26
N LEU A 289 -26.26 -4.59 -10.32
CA LEU A 289 -27.14 -3.57 -9.76
C LEU A 289 -27.47 -2.56 -10.86
N GLY A 290 -28.76 -2.23 -10.98
CA GLY A 290 -29.20 -1.13 -11.82
C GLY A 290 -28.94 0.23 -11.23
N PHE A 291 -29.15 1.26 -12.04
CA PHE A 291 -28.98 2.64 -11.60
C PHE A 291 -29.90 3.03 -10.46
N TRP A 292 -30.96 2.25 -10.19
CA TRP A 292 -31.73 2.37 -8.95
C TRP A 292 -30.81 2.37 -7.72
N ALA A 293 -29.68 1.66 -7.76
CA ALA A 293 -28.73 1.54 -6.67
C ALA A 293 -27.80 2.76 -6.54
N TYR A 294 -27.60 3.55 -7.59
CA TYR A 294 -26.70 4.70 -7.59
C TYR A 294 -27.46 6.00 -7.33
N ASP A 295 -26.99 6.77 -6.35
CA ASP A 295 -27.47 8.10 -6.05
C ASP A 295 -26.31 9.09 -6.12
N PHE A 296 -26.16 9.75 -7.26
CA PHE A 296 -25.09 10.73 -7.49
C PHE A 296 -25.22 11.97 -6.61
N ARG A 297 -26.33 12.13 -5.85
CA ARG A 297 -26.42 13.11 -4.76
C ARG A 297 -25.56 12.74 -3.56
N LEU A 298 -25.10 11.50 -3.42
CA LEU A 298 -24.27 11.10 -2.29
C LEU A 298 -22.86 10.69 -2.70
N ILE A 299 -22.70 10.24 -3.96
CA ILE A 299 -21.38 9.89 -4.51
C ILE A 299 -20.47 11.13 -4.60
N PRO A 300 -19.26 11.08 -4.01
CA PRO A 300 -18.30 12.19 -4.06
C PRO A 300 -17.82 12.55 -5.49
N VAL A 301 -17.45 13.81 -5.71
CA VAL A 301 -16.91 14.31 -7.00
C VAL A 301 -15.62 13.58 -7.37
N GLU A 302 -14.83 13.22 -6.36
CA GLU A 302 -13.55 12.55 -6.50
C GLU A 302 -13.70 11.14 -7.11
N THR A 303 -14.77 10.40 -6.73
CA THR A 303 -15.10 9.10 -7.33
C THR A 303 -15.37 9.23 -8.82
N VAL A 304 -16.10 10.28 -9.22
CA VAL A 304 -16.37 10.56 -10.65
C VAL A 304 -15.07 10.88 -11.38
N SER A 305 -14.18 11.67 -10.78
CA SER A 305 -12.90 12.03 -11.40
C SER A 305 -11.99 10.78 -11.59
N ALA A 306 -12.02 9.85 -10.64
CA ALA A 306 -11.30 8.57 -10.71
C ALA A 306 -11.76 7.70 -11.89
N ILE A 307 -13.08 7.66 -12.12
CA ILE A 307 -13.70 6.91 -13.22
C ILE A 307 -13.16 7.37 -14.58
N TYR A 308 -13.02 8.68 -14.79
CA TYR A 308 -12.52 9.24 -16.05
C TYR A 308 -11.07 8.90 -16.33
N GLU A 309 -10.21 8.94 -15.32
CA GLU A 309 -8.80 8.57 -15.49
C GLU A 309 -8.65 7.09 -15.85
N ASN A 310 -9.41 6.21 -15.20
CA ASN A 310 -9.42 4.78 -15.53
C ASN A 310 -9.89 4.53 -16.98
N PHE A 311 -10.86 5.31 -17.47
CA PHE A 311 -11.21 5.27 -18.89
C PHE A 311 -10.03 5.71 -19.78
N LEU A 312 -9.35 6.81 -19.49
CA LEU A 312 -8.16 7.19 -20.24
C LEU A 312 -7.01 6.16 -20.15
N GLU A 313 -6.94 5.36 -19.08
CA GLU A 313 -6.01 4.21 -18.94
C GLU A 313 -6.22 3.12 -19.99
N GLY A 314 -7.47 2.89 -20.42
CA GLY A 314 -7.80 1.89 -21.44
C GLY A 314 -7.42 2.26 -22.88
N GLU A 315 -7.09 3.53 -23.18
CA GLU A 315 -6.88 3.99 -24.58
C GLU A 315 -5.46 3.75 -25.12
N ASP A 316 -4.44 3.71 -24.27
CA ASP A 316 -3.03 3.65 -24.71
C ASP A 316 -2.10 2.97 -23.67
N SER A 317 -2.34 1.69 -23.41
CA SER A 317 -1.57 0.90 -22.44
C SER A 317 -0.07 0.78 -22.77
N GLN A 318 0.32 0.91 -24.04
CA GLN A 318 1.73 0.95 -24.46
C GLN A 318 2.36 2.34 -24.28
N GLY A 319 1.65 3.43 -24.63
CA GLY A 319 2.11 4.81 -24.40
C GLY A 319 2.20 5.17 -22.91
N LYS A 320 1.32 4.62 -22.06
CA LYS A 320 1.33 4.86 -20.60
C LYS A 320 2.53 4.27 -19.88
N GLN A 321 2.96 3.05 -20.21
CA GLN A 321 4.20 2.49 -19.62
C GLN A 321 5.44 3.33 -19.99
N ALA A 322 5.42 3.98 -21.17
CA ALA A 322 6.47 4.88 -21.60
C ALA A 322 6.37 6.28 -20.94
N ALA A 323 5.14 6.78 -20.69
CA ALA A 323 4.88 8.09 -20.10
C ALA A 323 4.86 8.13 -18.56
N GLY A 324 4.68 6.97 -17.90
CA GLY A 324 4.68 6.83 -16.43
C GLY A 324 3.50 7.47 -15.70
N ALA A 325 2.37 7.69 -16.39
CA ALA A 325 1.18 8.35 -15.84
C ALA A 325 0.22 7.33 -15.20
N PHE A 326 0.08 7.39 -13.87
CA PHE A 326 -0.81 6.53 -13.07
C PHE A 326 -1.76 7.37 -12.22
N TYR A 327 -3.03 6.96 -12.10
CA TYR A 327 -4.00 7.58 -11.20
C TYR A 327 -3.52 7.51 -9.74
N THR A 328 -3.65 8.62 -9.01
CA THR A 328 -3.42 8.67 -7.56
C THR A 328 -4.72 8.33 -6.83
N PRO A 329 -4.79 7.21 -6.09
CA PRO A 329 -5.95 6.89 -5.26
C PRO A 329 -6.28 8.05 -4.32
N ARG A 330 -7.57 8.36 -4.17
CA ARG A 330 -8.07 9.46 -3.33
C ARG A 330 -7.46 9.43 -1.94
N PHE A 331 -7.50 8.28 -1.27
CA PHE A 331 -6.98 8.14 0.07
C PHE A 331 -5.49 8.51 0.16
N LEU A 332 -4.67 8.07 -0.79
CA LEU A 332 -3.25 8.42 -0.82
C LEU A 332 -3.04 9.93 -1.05
N ALA A 333 -3.85 10.54 -1.91
CA ALA A 333 -3.81 11.99 -2.11
C ALA A 333 -4.20 12.74 -0.82
N GLU A 334 -5.18 12.24 -0.05
CA GLU A 334 -5.55 12.78 1.26
C GLU A 334 -4.38 12.66 2.25
N VAL A 335 -3.70 11.50 2.36
CA VAL A 335 -2.52 11.31 3.23
C VAL A 335 -1.41 12.30 2.91
N ALA A 336 -1.03 12.41 1.63
CA ALA A 336 0.02 13.33 1.22
C ALA A 336 -0.37 14.79 1.47
N LEU A 337 -1.65 15.14 1.31
CA LEU A 337 -2.16 16.47 1.58
C LEU A 337 -2.20 16.78 3.08
N ASP A 338 -2.57 15.82 3.93
CA ASP A 338 -2.50 15.97 5.39
C ASP A 338 -1.07 16.20 5.87
N LEU A 339 -0.10 15.48 5.32
CA LEU A 339 1.32 15.73 5.60
C LEU A 339 1.79 17.09 5.10
N ALA A 340 1.36 17.50 3.90
CA ALA A 340 1.74 18.80 3.33
C ALA A 340 1.15 19.97 4.13
N LEU A 341 -0.07 19.82 4.64
CA LEU A 341 -0.81 20.85 5.37
C LEU A 341 -0.63 20.77 6.90
N ALA A 342 0.17 19.81 7.39
CA ALA A 342 0.45 19.68 8.82
C ALA A 342 0.98 21.00 9.39
N ASP A 343 0.35 21.47 10.48
CA ASP A 343 0.64 22.75 11.15
C ASP A 343 0.44 24.02 10.28
N VAL A 344 -0.20 23.90 9.11
CA VAL A 344 -0.54 25.05 8.26
C VAL A 344 -1.93 25.56 8.64
N GLN A 345 -1.99 26.60 9.48
CA GLN A 345 -3.24 27.30 9.80
C GLN A 345 -3.00 28.82 9.89
N PRO A 346 -3.89 29.67 9.32
CA PRO A 346 -5.04 29.31 8.48
C PRO A 346 -4.57 28.63 7.18
N LEU A 347 -5.43 27.90 6.47
CA LEU A 347 -5.12 27.38 5.12
C LEU A 347 -5.09 28.54 4.12
N TYR A 348 -6.15 29.34 4.07
CA TYR A 348 -6.18 30.54 3.23
C TYR A 348 -5.46 31.73 3.90
N ALA A 349 -4.52 32.33 3.17
CA ALA A 349 -3.92 33.62 3.51
C ALA A 349 -3.67 34.42 2.22
N PRO A 350 -3.82 35.76 2.23
CA PRO A 350 -3.46 36.58 1.08
C PRO A 350 -2.03 36.33 0.61
N GLY A 351 -1.84 36.08 -0.69
CA GLY A 351 -0.53 35.80 -1.28
C GLY A 351 0.01 34.39 -1.06
N ARG A 352 -0.73 33.50 -0.35
CA ARG A 352 -0.40 32.08 -0.29
C ARG A 352 -0.74 31.41 -1.62
N ARG A 353 0.18 30.59 -2.11
CA ARG A 353 0.06 29.89 -3.39
C ARG A 353 0.41 28.41 -3.26
N TYR A 354 -0.38 27.61 -3.95
CA TYR A 354 -0.26 26.17 -4.02
C TYR A 354 0.04 25.72 -5.45
N LEU A 355 0.85 24.69 -5.61
CA LEU A 355 1.16 24.11 -6.92
C LEU A 355 1.07 22.60 -6.89
N ASP A 356 0.41 22.05 -7.91
CA ASP A 356 0.62 20.68 -8.36
C ASP A 356 1.42 20.70 -9.69
N PRO A 357 2.69 20.24 -9.69
CA PRO A 357 3.58 20.35 -10.84
C PRO A 357 3.28 19.33 -11.95
N SER A 358 2.40 18.35 -11.70
CA SER A 358 2.01 17.30 -12.64
C SER A 358 0.57 16.87 -12.34
N CYS A 359 -0.36 17.79 -12.56
CA CYS A 359 -1.65 17.73 -11.90
C CYS A 359 -2.59 16.64 -12.37
N GLY A 360 -2.38 16.04 -13.56
CA GLY A 360 -3.26 14.99 -14.08
C GLY A 360 -4.73 15.46 -14.09
N SER A 361 -5.62 14.64 -13.51
CA SER A 361 -7.04 14.97 -13.30
C SER A 361 -7.34 15.99 -12.19
N GLY A 362 -6.31 16.53 -11.53
CA GLY A 362 -6.44 17.59 -10.53
C GLY A 362 -6.90 17.12 -9.15
N ILE A 363 -6.72 15.85 -8.79
CA ILE A 363 -7.18 15.30 -7.50
C ILE A 363 -6.65 16.10 -6.29
N PHE A 364 -5.36 16.47 -6.28
CA PHE A 364 -4.78 17.27 -5.19
C PHE A 364 -5.40 18.68 -5.12
N LEU A 365 -5.63 19.30 -6.27
CA LEU A 365 -6.22 20.64 -6.36
C LEU A 365 -7.68 20.64 -5.89
N VAL A 366 -8.45 19.61 -6.25
CA VAL A 366 -9.84 19.42 -5.79
C VAL A 366 -9.91 19.23 -4.29
N LEU A 367 -9.10 18.32 -3.73
CA LEU A 367 -9.07 18.07 -2.28
C LEU A 367 -8.65 19.31 -1.51
N LEU A 368 -7.65 20.04 -2.00
CA LEU A 368 -7.20 21.29 -1.40
C LEU A 368 -8.26 22.40 -1.49
N PHE A 369 -8.93 22.54 -2.63
CA PHE A 369 -10.04 23.48 -2.80
C PHE A 369 -11.17 23.19 -1.81
N ASN A 370 -11.58 21.92 -1.66
CA ASN A 370 -12.62 21.51 -0.72
C ASN A 370 -12.27 21.88 0.74
N ARG A 371 -11.00 21.74 1.14
CA ARG A 371 -10.52 22.15 2.47
C ARG A 371 -10.51 23.67 2.65
N LEU A 372 -10.10 24.44 1.63
CA LEU A 372 -10.16 25.91 1.63
C LEU A 372 -11.60 26.44 1.72
N ALA A 373 -12.53 25.77 1.02
CA ALA A 373 -13.96 26.07 1.06
C ALA A 373 -14.57 25.75 2.43
N ALA A 374 -14.21 24.59 3.01
CA ALA A 374 -14.63 24.20 4.36
C ALA A 374 -14.14 25.18 5.44
N GLU A 375 -12.86 25.58 5.39
CA GLU A 375 -12.31 26.59 6.31
C GLU A 375 -13.09 27.90 6.27
N TRP A 376 -13.43 28.38 5.07
CA TRP A 376 -14.20 29.61 4.94
C TRP A 376 -15.64 29.47 5.42
N THR A 377 -16.29 28.34 5.09
CA THR A 377 -17.67 28.07 5.49
C THR A 377 -17.76 27.99 7.02
N ALA A 378 -16.80 27.35 7.67
CA ALA A 378 -16.69 27.27 9.12
C ALA A 378 -16.55 28.63 9.82
N ARG A 379 -15.97 29.63 9.13
CA ARG A 379 -15.81 31.01 9.63
C ARG A 379 -17.06 31.87 9.46
N GLN A 380 -18.06 31.44 8.69
CA GLN A 380 -19.27 32.22 8.47
C GLN A 380 -20.21 32.18 9.68
N LYS A 381 -20.57 33.36 10.19
CA LYS A 381 -21.54 33.49 11.31
C LYS A 381 -23.01 33.46 10.85
N ARG A 382 -23.26 33.70 9.56
CA ARG A 382 -24.59 33.75 8.92
C ARG A 382 -24.51 33.10 7.55
N LYS A 383 -25.65 32.64 6.99
CA LYS A 383 -25.68 32.12 5.62
C LYS A 383 -25.27 33.25 4.66
N PRO A 384 -24.15 33.10 3.91
CA PRO A 384 -23.72 34.10 2.93
C PRO A 384 -24.70 34.15 1.76
N THR A 385 -24.73 35.27 1.03
CA THR A 385 -25.44 35.31 -0.26
C THR A 385 -24.72 34.42 -1.27
N PRO A 386 -25.42 33.89 -2.29
CA PRO A 386 -24.78 33.10 -3.35
C PRO A 386 -23.59 33.83 -3.99
N GLN A 387 -23.74 35.13 -4.22
CA GLN A 387 -22.69 35.98 -4.78
C GLN A 387 -21.45 36.10 -3.87
N ALA A 388 -21.64 36.47 -2.59
CA ALA A 388 -20.52 36.61 -1.65
C ALA A 388 -19.78 35.28 -1.44
N LYS A 389 -20.50 34.15 -1.51
CA LYS A 389 -19.91 32.81 -1.48
C LYS A 389 -19.11 32.53 -2.75
N ALA A 390 -19.64 32.85 -3.93
CA ALA A 390 -18.93 32.67 -5.18
C ALA A 390 -17.62 33.47 -5.22
N ASP A 391 -17.65 34.76 -4.87
CA ASP A 391 -16.46 35.62 -4.84
C ASP A 391 -15.38 35.04 -3.92
N ALA A 392 -15.77 34.62 -2.71
CA ALA A 392 -14.85 34.01 -1.77
C ALA A 392 -14.28 32.68 -2.28
N LEU A 393 -15.08 31.83 -2.92
CA LEU A 393 -14.60 30.57 -3.47
C LEU A 393 -13.67 30.80 -4.67
N LEU A 394 -13.91 31.82 -5.50
CA LEU A 394 -13.02 32.20 -6.60
C LEU A 394 -11.66 32.68 -6.10
N GLU A 395 -11.63 33.52 -5.05
CA GLU A 395 -10.36 33.95 -4.42
C GLU A 395 -9.52 32.75 -3.94
N ARG A 396 -10.17 31.71 -3.42
CA ARG A 396 -9.48 30.47 -2.98
C ARG A 396 -8.98 29.67 -4.16
N LEU A 397 -9.79 29.56 -5.20
CA LEU A 397 -9.43 28.89 -6.43
C LEU A 397 -8.23 29.58 -7.09
N ASP A 398 -8.14 30.91 -7.02
CA ASP A 398 -7.00 31.70 -7.52
C ASP A 398 -5.68 31.49 -6.76
N THR A 399 -5.70 30.86 -5.59
CA THR A 399 -4.47 30.45 -4.89
C THR A 399 -3.84 29.17 -5.48
N LEU A 400 -4.59 28.42 -6.29
CA LEU A 400 -4.20 27.11 -6.81
C LEU A 400 -3.55 27.21 -8.18
N ARG A 401 -2.49 26.43 -8.41
CA ARG A 401 -1.89 26.23 -9.73
C ARG A 401 -1.71 24.74 -10.01
N GLY A 402 -2.06 24.31 -11.22
CA GLY A 402 -1.82 22.97 -11.73
C GLY A 402 -1.13 23.03 -13.08
N VAL A 403 -0.13 22.18 -13.28
CA VAL A 403 0.60 22.08 -14.55
C VAL A 403 0.53 20.65 -15.05
N ASP A 404 0.14 20.46 -16.31
CA ASP A 404 0.25 19.17 -16.99
C ASP A 404 0.56 19.37 -18.47
N LYS A 405 1.32 18.46 -19.07
CA LYS A 405 1.67 18.51 -20.50
C LYS A 405 0.56 17.95 -21.40
N ASN A 406 -0.37 17.17 -20.84
CA ASN A 406 -1.49 16.58 -21.56
C ASN A 406 -2.73 17.47 -21.43
N LEU A 407 -3.18 18.03 -22.56
CA LEU A 407 -4.37 18.87 -22.62
C LEU A 407 -5.64 18.16 -22.12
N THR A 408 -5.79 16.86 -22.38
CA THR A 408 -6.95 16.08 -21.92
C THR A 408 -6.98 16.02 -20.40
N ALA A 409 -5.83 15.77 -19.76
CA ALA A 409 -5.71 15.78 -18.29
C ALA A 409 -6.01 17.18 -17.72
N CYS A 410 -5.44 18.24 -18.30
CA CYS A 410 -5.73 19.62 -17.92
C CYS A 410 -7.24 19.96 -17.98
N ARG A 411 -7.92 19.50 -19.02
CA ARG A 411 -9.38 19.68 -19.20
C ARG A 411 -10.17 18.96 -18.10
N ILE A 412 -9.77 17.73 -17.76
CA ILE A 412 -10.39 16.98 -16.65
C ILE A 412 -10.16 17.69 -15.32
N ALA A 413 -8.94 18.18 -15.05
CA ALA A 413 -8.65 18.93 -13.84
C ALA A 413 -9.53 20.19 -13.69
N CYS A 414 -9.66 20.99 -14.76
CA CYS A 414 -10.57 22.14 -14.76
C CYS A 414 -12.01 21.73 -14.48
N PHE A 415 -12.42 20.63 -15.09
CA PHE A 415 -13.75 20.10 -14.99
C PHE A 415 -14.07 19.60 -13.56
N SER A 416 -13.17 18.82 -12.95
CA SER A 416 -13.31 18.36 -11.57
C SER A 416 -13.33 19.53 -10.57
N LEU A 417 -12.54 20.59 -10.82
CA LEU A 417 -12.62 21.83 -10.03
C LEU A 417 -13.97 22.54 -10.19
N TYR A 418 -14.56 22.58 -11.39
CA TYR A 418 -15.91 23.13 -11.56
C TYR A 418 -16.96 22.33 -10.78
N LEU A 419 -16.86 21.00 -10.79
CA LEU A 419 -17.74 20.16 -9.98
C LEU A 419 -17.57 20.48 -8.51
N ALA A 420 -16.34 20.47 -8.00
CA ALA A 420 -16.07 20.78 -6.60
C ALA A 420 -16.56 22.18 -6.19
N PHE A 421 -16.40 23.17 -7.07
CA PHE A 421 -16.91 24.54 -6.90
C PHE A 421 -18.43 24.58 -6.82
N LEU A 422 -19.12 23.98 -7.79
CA LEU A 422 -20.58 23.96 -7.85
C LEU A 422 -21.19 23.13 -6.71
N ASP A 423 -20.51 22.07 -6.28
CA ASP A 423 -20.94 21.20 -5.18
C ASP A 423 -20.95 21.93 -3.83
N GLN A 424 -20.33 23.11 -3.74
CA GLN A 424 -20.44 23.98 -2.56
C GLN A 424 -21.79 24.69 -2.46
N PHE A 425 -22.63 24.72 -3.50
CA PHE A 425 -23.87 25.49 -3.52
C PHE A 425 -25.12 24.61 -3.39
N ASP A 426 -26.18 25.15 -2.80
CA ASP A 426 -27.51 24.55 -2.89
C ASP A 426 -28.03 24.71 -4.33
N PRO A 427 -28.81 23.76 -4.89
CA PRO A 427 -29.26 23.83 -6.29
C PRO A 427 -29.92 25.16 -6.71
N PRO A 428 -30.78 25.81 -5.88
CA PRO A 428 -31.34 27.12 -6.20
C PRO A 428 -30.30 28.26 -6.27
N ASP A 429 -29.24 28.16 -5.48
CA ASP A 429 -28.16 29.16 -5.44
C ASP A 429 -27.31 29.08 -6.73
N VAL A 430 -27.20 27.89 -7.33
CA VAL A 430 -26.52 27.68 -8.62
C VAL A 430 -27.23 28.41 -9.77
N GLU A 431 -28.57 28.37 -9.81
CA GLU A 431 -29.34 29.11 -10.82
C GLU A 431 -29.20 30.62 -10.62
N SER A 432 -29.27 31.07 -9.37
CA SER A 432 -29.07 32.49 -9.01
C SER A 432 -27.68 33.00 -9.44
N TYR A 433 -26.64 32.23 -9.14
CA TYR A 433 -25.27 32.53 -9.57
C TYR A 433 -25.12 32.59 -11.10
N LYS A 434 -25.69 31.63 -11.84
CA LYS A 434 -25.65 31.59 -13.32
C LYS A 434 -26.32 32.79 -13.96
N LEU A 435 -27.36 33.34 -13.32
CA LEU A 435 -28.13 34.48 -13.82
C LEU A 435 -27.44 35.82 -13.53
N GLU A 436 -26.78 35.97 -12.39
CA GLU A 436 -26.28 37.27 -11.90
C GLU A 436 -24.80 37.56 -12.24
N PHE A 437 -23.91 36.57 -12.21
CA PHE A 437 -22.46 36.86 -12.18
C PHE A 437 -21.77 36.93 -13.56
N ASN A 438 -22.14 36.08 -14.53
CA ASN A 438 -21.38 36.00 -15.79
C ASN A 438 -22.20 35.60 -17.03
N LYS A 439 -23.45 36.06 -17.11
CA LYS A 439 -24.33 35.84 -18.28
C LYS A 439 -24.34 34.36 -18.75
N LYS A 440 -24.46 33.42 -17.80
CA LYS A 440 -24.54 31.95 -17.99
C LYS A 440 -23.22 31.16 -18.19
N LYS A 441 -22.02 31.72 -17.92
CA LYS A 441 -20.74 30.97 -18.03
C LYS A 441 -19.98 30.84 -16.71
N LEU A 442 -19.25 29.75 -16.52
CA LEU A 442 -18.31 29.56 -15.41
C LEU A 442 -17.00 30.35 -15.64
N PRO A 443 -16.19 30.61 -14.59
CA PRO A 443 -14.87 31.26 -14.73
C PRO A 443 -13.95 30.41 -15.62
N ASN A 444 -13.20 31.01 -16.54
CA ASN A 444 -12.25 30.24 -17.36
C ASN A 444 -11.00 29.87 -16.55
N LEU A 445 -10.75 28.57 -16.36
CA LEU A 445 -9.65 28.06 -15.52
C LEU A 445 -8.40 27.63 -16.30
N LEU A 446 -8.56 27.38 -17.61
CA LEU A 446 -7.55 26.70 -18.42
C LEU A 446 -6.75 27.67 -19.29
N HIS A 447 -5.43 27.63 -19.15
CA HIS A 447 -4.49 28.28 -20.05
C HIS A 447 -3.84 27.23 -20.95
N THR A 448 -4.32 27.10 -22.19
CA THR A 448 -3.76 26.18 -23.20
C THR A 448 -2.55 26.78 -23.91
N GLN A 449 -1.71 25.95 -24.53
CA GLN A 449 -0.56 26.41 -25.33
C GLN A 449 -0.99 27.25 -26.53
N ALA A 450 -2.16 26.96 -27.09
CA ALA A 450 -2.73 27.67 -28.23
C ALA A 450 -3.39 29.02 -27.85
N ALA A 451 -3.62 29.28 -26.55
CA ALA A 451 -4.28 30.49 -26.10
C ALA A 451 -3.34 31.71 -26.19
N THR A 452 -3.81 32.78 -26.82
CA THR A 452 -3.07 34.05 -26.94
C THR A 452 -3.32 35.01 -25.77
N ARG A 453 -4.36 34.74 -24.95
CA ARG A 453 -4.74 35.54 -23.79
C ARG A 453 -4.75 34.68 -22.54
N THR A 454 -4.15 35.19 -21.47
CA THR A 454 -4.24 34.59 -20.14
C THR A 454 -5.69 34.62 -19.67
N PRO A 455 -6.24 33.50 -19.16
CA PRO A 455 -7.57 33.48 -18.57
C PRO A 455 -7.62 34.34 -17.29
N GLU A 456 -8.83 34.74 -16.89
CA GLU A 456 -9.07 35.53 -15.67
C GLU A 456 -8.59 34.80 -14.41
N HIS A 457 -8.83 33.49 -14.34
CA HIS A 457 -8.46 32.62 -13.23
C HIS A 457 -7.51 31.51 -13.71
N PRO A 458 -6.20 31.78 -13.93
CA PRO A 458 -5.26 30.82 -14.54
C PRO A 458 -4.83 29.72 -13.56
N VAL A 459 -5.76 28.84 -13.21
CA VAL A 459 -5.53 27.75 -12.26
C VAL A 459 -4.81 26.58 -12.91
N ILE A 460 -5.24 26.14 -14.11
CA ILE A 460 -4.63 25.01 -14.80
C ILE A 460 -3.88 25.51 -16.04
N ARG A 461 -2.67 25.01 -16.24
CA ARG A 461 -1.82 25.37 -17.38
C ARG A 461 -1.35 24.13 -18.14
N GLU A 462 -1.59 24.13 -19.44
CA GLU A 462 -1.03 23.16 -20.37
C GLU A 462 0.44 23.51 -20.65
N ALA A 463 1.37 22.85 -19.99
CA ALA A 463 2.80 23.07 -20.16
C ALA A 463 3.61 21.87 -19.69
N ASP A 464 4.83 21.72 -20.22
CA ASP A 464 5.83 20.88 -19.57
C ASP A 464 6.30 21.57 -18.28
N PHE A 465 6.30 20.84 -17.16
CA PHE A 465 6.79 21.33 -15.88
C PHE A 465 8.21 21.91 -15.99
N PHE A 466 9.07 21.31 -16.80
CA PHE A 466 10.46 21.75 -16.93
C PHE A 466 10.60 23.08 -17.70
N ASP A 467 9.60 23.46 -18.51
CA ASP A 467 9.51 24.77 -19.18
C ASP A 467 8.79 25.82 -18.32
N TYR A 468 7.97 25.35 -17.38
CA TYR A 468 7.25 26.17 -16.40
C TYR A 468 8.15 26.59 -15.24
N ALA A 469 8.86 25.63 -14.65
CA ALA A 469 9.66 25.78 -13.43
C ALA A 469 10.63 26.99 -13.44
N PRO A 470 11.44 27.23 -14.49
CA PRO A 470 12.40 28.34 -14.50
C PRO A 470 11.75 29.74 -14.45
N LYS A 471 10.46 29.86 -14.75
CA LYS A 471 9.72 31.14 -14.81
C LYS A 471 9.00 31.47 -13.50
N HIS A 472 8.96 30.54 -12.55
CA HIS A 472 8.14 30.63 -11.36
C HIS A 472 8.93 30.31 -10.07
N LEU A 473 10.16 30.80 -10.00
CA LEU A 473 11.07 30.60 -8.88
C LEU A 473 10.59 31.37 -7.63
N GLY A 474 10.61 30.71 -6.47
CA GLY A 474 10.24 31.33 -5.19
C GLY A 474 8.78 31.80 -5.08
N GLU A 475 7.87 31.24 -5.88
CA GLU A 475 6.48 31.71 -5.95
C GLU A 475 5.51 30.98 -5.02
N PHE A 476 5.85 29.76 -4.56
CA PHE A 476 4.90 28.85 -3.94
C PHE A 476 5.23 28.57 -2.47
N ASP A 477 4.19 28.52 -1.64
CA ASP A 477 4.31 28.16 -0.22
C ASP A 477 4.25 26.64 -0.05
N ILE A 478 3.37 25.98 -0.81
CA ILE A 478 3.14 24.54 -0.72
C ILE A 478 3.09 23.94 -2.12
N ILE A 479 3.94 22.95 -2.37
CA ILE A 479 3.91 22.15 -3.60
C ILE A 479 3.50 20.72 -3.25
N ILE A 480 2.49 20.18 -3.91
CA ILE A 480 2.04 18.80 -3.71
C ILE A 480 1.71 18.15 -5.04
N GLY A 481 2.14 16.91 -5.25
CA GLY A 481 1.80 16.21 -6.48
C GLY A 481 2.33 14.79 -6.56
N ASN A 482 1.96 14.11 -7.64
CA ASN A 482 2.44 12.78 -8.02
C ASN A 482 3.18 12.86 -9.37
N PRO A 483 4.49 13.15 -9.37
CA PRO A 483 5.29 13.13 -10.59
C PRO A 483 5.21 11.79 -11.33
N PRO A 484 5.35 11.77 -12.67
CA PRO A 484 5.30 10.53 -13.45
C PRO A 484 6.45 9.56 -13.08
N TRP A 485 6.17 8.26 -13.10
CA TRP A 485 7.14 7.21 -12.76
C TRP A 485 7.73 6.54 -14.01
N ALA A 486 8.44 7.32 -14.82
CA ALA A 486 9.08 6.84 -16.05
C ALA A 486 10.62 6.78 -15.92
N GLY A 487 11.24 5.77 -16.55
CA GLY A 487 12.68 5.57 -16.57
C GLY A 487 13.20 4.49 -15.60
N ARG A 488 14.53 4.28 -15.57
CA ARG A 488 15.19 3.32 -14.66
C ARG A 488 16.48 3.91 -14.10
N GLY A 489 16.77 3.60 -12.83
CA GLY A 489 17.98 4.06 -12.15
C GLY A 489 18.07 5.58 -12.14
N SER A 490 19.23 6.13 -12.48
CA SER A 490 19.44 7.59 -12.53
C SER A 490 18.63 8.32 -13.61
N LYS A 491 18.08 7.62 -14.61
CA LYS A 491 17.28 8.20 -15.71
C LYS A 491 15.79 8.32 -15.40
N GLN A 492 15.43 8.31 -14.11
CA GLN A 492 14.05 8.37 -13.68
C GLN A 492 13.58 9.82 -13.62
N ILE A 493 12.50 10.14 -14.33
CA ILE A 493 11.98 11.53 -14.44
C ILE A 493 11.60 12.11 -13.07
N ALA A 494 11.23 11.27 -12.10
CA ALA A 494 10.96 11.69 -10.72
C ALA A 494 12.17 12.41 -10.09
N HIS A 495 13.41 12.02 -10.42
CA HIS A 495 14.62 12.72 -9.96
C HIS A 495 14.65 14.17 -10.46
N ASP A 496 14.26 14.41 -11.72
CA ASP A 496 14.25 15.77 -12.28
C ASP A 496 13.20 16.65 -11.59
N PHE A 497 12.03 16.09 -11.26
CA PHE A 497 11.03 16.78 -10.43
C PHE A 497 11.58 17.11 -9.03
N MET A 498 12.27 16.16 -8.37
CA MET A 498 12.91 16.39 -7.07
C MET A 498 13.98 17.49 -7.10
N LEU A 499 14.74 17.60 -8.20
CA LEU A 499 15.78 18.63 -8.35
C LEU A 499 15.21 20.03 -8.63
N LYS A 500 14.10 20.12 -9.38
CA LYS A 500 13.54 21.41 -9.79
C LYS A 500 12.56 21.98 -8.77
N THR A 501 11.78 21.14 -8.09
CA THR A 501 10.74 21.55 -7.13
C THR A 501 11.27 22.51 -6.04
N PRO A 502 12.43 22.28 -5.40
CA PRO A 502 12.91 23.16 -4.33
C PRO A 502 13.05 24.63 -4.73
N ALA A 503 13.43 24.91 -5.98
CA ALA A 503 13.66 26.28 -6.46
C ALA A 503 12.36 27.08 -6.67
N LEU A 504 11.20 26.41 -6.75
CA LEU A 504 9.89 27.05 -6.87
C LEU A 504 9.32 27.47 -5.51
N LEU A 505 9.85 26.91 -4.41
CA LEU A 505 9.40 27.19 -3.06
C LEU A 505 9.93 28.54 -2.56
N LYS A 506 9.08 29.26 -1.84
CA LYS A 506 9.51 30.37 -0.95
C LYS A 506 10.44 29.82 0.14
N SER A 507 11.19 30.70 0.81
CA SER A 507 12.18 30.30 1.83
C SER A 507 11.61 29.47 3.00
N ASP A 508 10.35 29.68 3.36
CA ASP A 508 9.61 28.94 4.39
C ASP A 508 8.62 27.91 3.81
N GLY A 509 8.62 27.77 2.48
CA GLY A 509 7.76 26.85 1.76
C GLY A 509 8.13 25.39 2.00
N ARG A 510 7.24 24.49 1.61
CA ARG A 510 7.42 23.04 1.71
C ARG A 510 6.85 22.31 0.51
N ALA A 511 7.43 21.17 0.17
CA ALA A 511 6.91 20.27 -0.86
C ALA A 511 6.63 18.88 -0.29
N CYS A 512 5.55 18.27 -0.76
CA CYS A 512 5.16 16.90 -0.45
C CYS A 512 4.93 16.13 -1.77
N LEU A 513 5.84 15.24 -2.13
CA LEU A 513 5.76 14.52 -3.41
C LEU A 513 5.52 13.03 -3.18
N LEU A 514 4.64 12.45 -4.00
CA LEU A 514 4.51 11.00 -4.15
C LEU A 514 5.59 10.50 -5.11
N LEU A 515 6.54 9.74 -4.60
CA LEU A 515 7.71 9.28 -5.32
C LEU A 515 7.75 7.74 -5.33
N PRO A 516 8.24 7.11 -6.40
CA PRO A 516 8.45 5.67 -6.40
C PRO A 516 9.56 5.33 -5.39
N SER A 517 9.35 4.32 -4.55
CA SER A 517 10.28 3.97 -3.45
C SER A 517 11.71 3.70 -3.94
N LYS A 518 11.84 3.28 -5.20
CA LYS A 518 13.10 3.09 -5.92
C LYS A 518 14.00 4.32 -5.99
N VAL A 519 13.48 5.54 -5.83
CA VAL A 519 14.30 6.76 -5.71
C VAL A 519 15.27 6.64 -4.53
N PHE A 520 14.81 6.09 -3.41
CA PHE A 520 15.61 5.90 -2.19
C PHE A 520 16.26 4.51 -2.13
N LEU A 521 15.54 3.47 -2.61
CA LEU A 521 15.95 2.07 -2.46
C LEU A 521 16.87 1.55 -3.57
N ASN A 522 17.02 2.25 -4.70
CA ASN A 522 18.02 1.89 -5.70
C ASN A 522 19.40 2.48 -5.38
N GLN A 523 20.43 1.92 -6.02
CA GLN A 523 21.78 2.45 -5.96
C GLN A 523 21.91 3.74 -6.81
N THR A 524 21.59 4.88 -6.20
CA THR A 524 21.66 6.23 -6.76
C THR A 524 22.42 7.18 -5.81
N ASP A 525 23.50 6.66 -5.22
CA ASP A 525 24.23 7.29 -4.10
C ASP A 525 24.61 8.75 -4.36
N ASP A 526 25.24 9.05 -5.49
CA ASP A 526 25.66 10.42 -5.85
C ASP A 526 24.46 11.38 -5.90
N PHE A 527 23.39 10.99 -6.59
CA PHE A 527 22.18 11.80 -6.70
C PHE A 527 21.52 12.05 -5.34
N GLN A 528 21.38 11.00 -4.52
CA GLN A 528 20.74 11.12 -3.22
C GLN A 528 21.60 11.98 -2.28
N ALA A 529 22.92 11.82 -2.28
CA ALA A 529 23.83 12.63 -1.48
C ALA A 529 23.73 14.12 -1.85
N ASP A 530 23.81 14.44 -3.15
CA ASP A 530 23.70 15.82 -3.65
C ASP A 530 22.34 16.43 -3.28
N TRP A 531 21.25 15.69 -3.49
CA TRP A 531 19.91 16.17 -3.19
C TRP A 531 19.73 16.42 -1.69
N LEU A 532 20.07 15.44 -0.83
CA LEU A 532 19.95 15.53 0.62
C LEU A 532 20.82 16.63 1.26
N GLN A 533 21.90 17.05 0.59
CA GLN A 533 22.72 18.18 1.04
C GLN A 533 22.15 19.54 0.60
N SER A 534 21.30 19.56 -0.44
CA SER A 534 20.74 20.80 -1.02
C SER A 534 19.40 21.23 -0.42
N ILE A 535 18.70 20.30 0.25
CA ILE A 535 17.34 20.48 0.79
C ILE A 535 17.23 19.91 2.21
N THR A 536 16.25 20.38 2.97
CA THR A 536 15.95 19.82 4.29
C THR A 536 14.83 18.80 4.17
N LEU A 537 15.17 17.51 4.18
CA LEU A 537 14.20 16.41 4.10
C LEU A 537 13.66 16.11 5.50
N ASN A 538 12.43 16.47 5.80
CA ASN A 538 11.87 16.33 7.14
C ASN A 538 11.30 14.94 7.38
N LYS A 539 10.55 14.41 6.42
CA LYS A 539 9.80 13.16 6.58
C LYS A 539 9.77 12.34 5.31
N VAL A 540 9.94 11.03 5.45
CA VAL A 540 9.72 10.03 4.40
C VAL A 540 8.75 8.98 4.92
N VAL A 541 7.62 8.80 4.24
CA VAL A 541 6.69 7.69 4.50
C VAL A 541 6.88 6.64 3.42
N GLN A 542 7.34 5.45 3.80
CA GLN A 542 7.58 4.32 2.90
C GLN A 542 6.39 3.35 2.88
N LEU A 543 5.56 3.42 1.85
CA LEU A 543 4.31 2.67 1.73
C LEU A 543 4.48 1.32 1.01
N ALA A 544 5.68 0.74 1.04
CA ALA A 544 5.98 -0.49 0.31
C ALA A 544 5.08 -1.67 0.71
N ASP A 545 4.78 -1.80 2.01
CA ASP A 545 3.91 -2.86 2.54
C ASP A 545 2.46 -2.72 2.04
N TYR A 546 2.01 -1.49 1.80
CA TYR A 546 0.68 -1.16 1.31
C TYR A 546 0.56 -1.15 -0.21
N ARG A 547 1.60 -1.54 -0.98
CA ARG A 547 1.65 -1.30 -2.43
C ARG A 547 0.43 -1.83 -3.18
N PHE A 548 -0.02 -3.06 -2.92
CA PHE A 548 -1.13 -3.69 -3.64
C PHE A 548 -2.51 -3.31 -3.09
N ILE A 549 -2.52 -2.74 -1.88
CA ILE A 549 -3.72 -2.27 -1.22
C ILE A 549 -4.05 -0.87 -1.75
N LEU A 550 -3.07 0.03 -1.71
CA LEU A 550 -3.19 1.39 -2.21
C LEU A 550 -3.13 1.45 -3.74
N PHE A 551 -2.34 0.59 -4.40
CA PHE A 551 -2.19 0.56 -5.85
C PHE A 551 -2.43 -0.84 -6.41
N LYS A 552 -3.68 -1.17 -6.72
CA LYS A 552 -4.05 -2.49 -7.27
C LYS A 552 -3.30 -2.85 -8.56
N GLU A 553 -2.94 -1.85 -9.38
CA GLU A 553 -2.27 -2.04 -10.67
C GLU A 553 -0.80 -1.57 -10.72
N ALA A 554 -0.28 -0.94 -9.66
CA ALA A 554 1.09 -0.42 -9.73
C ALA A 554 2.14 -1.53 -9.66
N ILE A 555 3.15 -1.38 -10.51
CA ILE A 555 4.30 -2.30 -10.60
C ILE A 555 5.35 -1.99 -9.51
N CYS A 556 5.40 -0.76 -9.00
CA CYS A 556 6.43 -0.26 -8.08
C CYS A 556 5.78 0.29 -6.79
N PRO A 557 6.35 0.06 -5.60
CA PRO A 557 5.91 0.69 -4.35
C PRO A 557 6.12 2.22 -4.36
N CYS A 558 5.38 2.90 -3.48
CA CYS A 558 5.35 4.35 -3.33
C CYS A 558 5.99 4.80 -2.00
N SER A 559 6.53 6.01 -2.01
CA SER A 559 6.98 6.76 -0.85
C SER A 559 6.49 8.20 -0.90
N ILE A 560 6.22 8.81 0.24
CA ILE A 560 5.86 10.23 0.37
C ILE A 560 7.07 10.97 0.95
N ALA A 561 7.56 12.00 0.28
CA ALA A 561 8.67 12.81 0.76
C ALA A 561 8.22 14.24 1.06
N LEU A 562 8.37 14.67 2.32
CA LEU A 562 8.11 16.04 2.78
C LEU A 562 9.44 16.76 3.03
N PHE A 563 9.68 17.84 2.31
CA PHE A 563 10.94 18.59 2.39
C PHE A 563 10.75 20.11 2.24
N HIS A 564 11.73 20.85 2.73
CA HIS A 564 11.84 22.31 2.63
C HIS A 564 13.04 22.71 1.76
N PRO A 565 13.01 23.88 1.12
CA PRO A 565 14.16 24.37 0.37
C PRO A 565 15.27 24.79 1.32
N GLY A 566 16.52 24.60 0.88
CA GLY A 566 17.70 25.04 1.63
C GLY A 566 18.38 23.93 2.43
N LYS A 567 19.65 24.18 2.76
CA LYS A 567 20.56 23.22 3.37
C LYS A 567 20.08 22.79 4.78
N PRO A 568 20.13 21.49 5.11
CA PRO A 568 19.74 21.01 6.44
C PRO A 568 20.78 21.42 7.52
N PRO A 569 20.35 21.53 8.79
CA PRO A 569 21.25 21.62 9.94
C PRO A 569 22.24 20.43 10.03
N GLU A 570 23.35 20.59 10.75
CA GLU A 570 24.37 19.51 10.90
C GLU A 570 23.86 18.29 11.66
N ASP A 571 22.98 18.49 12.63
CA ASP A 571 22.36 17.47 13.46
C ASP A 571 20.99 17.01 12.95
N HIS A 572 20.67 17.34 11.68
CA HIS A 572 19.38 17.03 11.09
C HIS A 572 19.06 15.54 11.09
N GLU A 573 17.84 15.21 11.52
CA GLU A 573 17.27 13.87 11.49
C GLU A 573 16.05 13.84 10.57
N ILE A 574 15.93 12.79 9.79
CA ILE A 574 14.79 12.53 8.92
C ILE A 574 13.83 11.61 9.65
N GLU A 575 12.58 12.03 9.80
CA GLU A 575 11.54 11.15 10.29
C GLU A 575 11.17 10.12 9.20
N TYR A 576 11.46 8.86 9.46
CA TYR A 576 11.20 7.76 8.54
C TYR A 576 10.06 6.89 9.08
N ILE A 577 8.96 6.84 8.34
CA ILE A 577 7.74 6.12 8.71
C ILE A 577 7.53 4.98 7.73
N ALA A 578 7.48 3.73 8.21
CA ALA A 578 7.43 2.53 7.38
C ALA A 578 6.25 1.63 7.78
N PRO A 579 5.01 2.11 7.63
CA PRO A 579 3.84 1.47 8.20
C PRO A 579 3.62 0.06 7.66
N LYS A 580 3.16 -0.84 8.53
CA LYS A 580 2.77 -2.20 8.16
C LYS A 580 1.27 -2.31 7.96
N VAL A 581 0.88 -3.20 7.06
CA VAL A 581 -0.53 -3.45 6.78
C VAL A 581 -1.22 -3.88 8.06
N SER A 582 -2.26 -3.12 8.42
CA SER A 582 -3.16 -3.45 9.51
C SER A 582 -4.56 -3.71 8.96
N ARG A 583 -5.45 -4.21 9.82
CA ARG A 583 -6.88 -4.32 9.52
C ARG A 583 -7.72 -3.35 10.36
N SER A 584 -7.11 -2.31 10.92
CA SER A 584 -7.80 -1.27 11.69
C SER A 584 -8.65 -0.35 10.82
N ASP A 585 -8.27 -0.18 9.55
CA ASP A 585 -9.08 0.51 8.55
C ASP A 585 -9.12 -0.30 7.24
N LEU A 586 -10.32 -0.59 6.74
CA LEU A 586 -10.57 -1.37 5.52
C LEU A 586 -10.91 -0.51 4.28
N ARG A 587 -11.02 0.81 4.44
CA ARG A 587 -11.31 1.79 3.37
C ARG A 587 -10.12 2.69 3.10
N ASP A 588 -8.96 2.20 3.51
CA ASP A 588 -7.69 2.86 3.45
C ASP A 588 -7.57 4.10 4.36
N GLY A 589 -8.64 4.63 4.98
CA GLY A 589 -8.71 5.94 5.66
C GLY A 589 -7.72 6.26 6.81
N LEU A 590 -7.08 5.26 7.41
CA LEU A 590 -6.07 5.42 8.46
C LEU A 590 -4.93 4.43 8.22
N ILE A 591 -3.70 4.92 8.35
CA ILE A 591 -2.51 4.08 8.35
C ILE A 591 -1.96 4.10 9.79
N PRO A 592 -2.23 3.07 10.61
CA PRO A 592 -1.63 3.01 11.93
C PRO A 592 -0.12 2.81 11.80
N VAL A 593 0.60 3.49 12.68
CA VAL A 593 2.05 3.44 12.76
C VAL A 593 2.41 3.03 14.17
N THR A 594 2.96 1.83 14.30
CA THR A 594 3.49 1.41 15.59
C THR A 594 4.74 2.21 15.93
N SER A 595 5.12 2.26 17.21
CA SER A 595 6.35 2.92 17.63
C SER A 595 7.61 2.34 16.96
N ALA A 596 7.60 1.07 16.54
CA ALA A 596 8.71 0.44 15.84
C ALA A 596 8.81 0.88 14.36
N ASP A 597 7.69 1.24 13.75
CA ASP A 597 7.60 1.66 12.35
C ASP A 597 7.84 3.16 12.14
N ARG A 598 8.06 3.92 13.23
CA ARG A 598 8.43 5.34 13.21
C ARG A 598 9.83 5.52 13.77
N GLN A 599 10.76 5.93 12.92
CA GLN A 599 12.17 6.03 13.26
C GLN A 599 12.75 7.39 12.84
N TRP A 600 13.86 7.78 13.45
CA TRP A 600 14.60 8.99 13.08
C TRP A 600 15.97 8.59 12.55
N ILE A 601 16.27 9.00 11.32
CA ILE A 601 17.51 8.67 10.63
C ILE A 601 18.40 9.91 10.64
N PRO A 602 19.55 9.89 11.34
CA PRO A 602 20.51 10.97 11.26
C PRO A 602 21.00 11.13 9.82
N LEU A 603 20.94 12.34 9.27
CA LEU A 603 21.37 12.61 7.88
C LEU A 603 22.81 12.16 7.64
N ARG A 604 23.70 12.36 8.62
CA ARG A 604 25.10 11.89 8.58
C ARG A 604 25.24 10.38 8.32
N ARG A 605 24.29 9.56 8.78
CA ARG A 605 24.32 8.10 8.57
C ARG A 605 24.05 7.78 7.10
N LEU A 606 23.12 8.49 6.47
CA LEU A 606 22.82 8.33 5.04
C LEU A 606 23.99 8.81 4.16
N LEU A 607 24.55 9.97 4.47
CA LEU A 607 25.70 10.51 3.72
C LEU A 607 26.92 9.60 3.83
N GLY A 608 27.25 9.11 5.04
CA GLY A 608 28.34 8.15 5.21
C GLY A 608 28.10 6.82 4.50
N ALA A 609 26.84 6.37 4.39
CA ALA A 609 26.49 5.18 3.61
C ALA A 609 26.62 5.44 2.09
N ALA A 610 26.28 6.65 1.62
CA ALA A 610 26.43 7.05 0.21
C ALA A 610 27.89 7.03 -0.24
N GLU A 611 28.82 7.52 0.60
CA GLU A 611 30.27 7.45 0.34
C GLU A 611 30.78 6.01 0.12
N GLN A 612 30.08 5.03 0.70
CA GLN A 612 30.40 3.60 0.59
C GLN A 612 29.60 2.88 -0.51
N GLY A 613 28.77 3.59 -1.28
CA GLY A 613 27.88 3.00 -2.28
C GLY A 613 26.78 2.12 -1.67
N ALA A 614 26.34 2.45 -0.46
CA ALA A 614 25.41 1.67 0.36
C ALA A 614 24.21 2.48 0.88
N ILE A 615 23.89 3.64 0.28
CA ILE A 615 22.77 4.46 0.77
C ILE A 615 21.43 3.70 0.70
N SER A 616 21.23 2.88 -0.33
CA SER A 616 20.02 2.07 -0.47
C SER A 616 19.85 1.06 0.68
N MET A 617 20.94 0.45 1.13
CA MET A 617 20.94 -0.45 2.28
C MET A 617 20.62 0.30 3.56
N ALA A 618 21.13 1.52 3.71
CA ALA A 618 20.82 2.36 4.85
C ALA A 618 19.34 2.70 4.91
N TRP A 619 18.68 3.04 3.81
CA TRP A 619 17.22 3.19 3.81
C TRP A 619 16.49 1.87 4.08
N LYS A 620 16.95 0.78 3.45
CA LYS A 620 16.30 -0.53 3.56
C LYS A 620 16.35 -1.11 4.98
N SER A 621 17.43 -0.86 5.74
CA SER A 621 17.56 -1.38 7.10
C SER A 621 16.54 -0.77 8.07
N TYR A 622 16.05 0.44 7.80
CA TYR A 622 15.02 1.13 8.61
C TYR A 622 13.59 0.75 8.19
N LEU A 623 13.41 0.03 7.08
CA LEU A 623 12.08 -0.37 6.63
C LEU A 623 11.43 -1.39 7.56
N TRP A 624 12.19 -2.38 8.02
CA TRP A 624 11.70 -3.45 8.91
C TRP A 624 12.57 -3.63 10.16
N GLY A 625 13.77 -3.06 10.18
CA GLY A 625 14.71 -3.24 11.29
C GLY A 625 14.47 -2.23 12.40
N THR A 626 14.57 -2.70 13.64
CA THR A 626 14.59 -1.89 14.86
C THR A 626 16.01 -1.43 15.19
N ALA A 627 16.19 -0.63 16.24
CA ALA A 627 17.53 -0.23 16.70
C ALA A 627 18.44 -1.43 17.03
N ARG A 628 17.86 -2.57 17.45
CA ARG A 628 18.60 -3.81 17.69
C ARG A 628 19.08 -4.44 16.39
N ASP A 629 18.22 -4.46 15.37
CA ASP A 629 18.58 -4.90 14.03
C ASP A 629 19.69 -4.04 13.45
N HIS A 630 19.65 -2.72 13.62
CA HIS A 630 20.73 -1.84 13.14
C HIS A 630 22.05 -2.16 13.82
N LYS A 631 22.07 -2.38 15.14
CA LYS A 631 23.29 -2.79 15.85
C LYS A 631 23.80 -4.15 15.37
N PHE A 632 22.90 -5.10 15.15
CA PHE A 632 23.27 -6.43 14.67
C PHE A 632 23.78 -6.38 13.22
N LEU A 633 23.15 -5.60 12.35
CA LEU A 633 23.62 -5.34 11.00
C LEU A 633 24.98 -4.64 10.99
N ASP A 634 25.20 -3.64 11.86
CA ASP A 634 26.50 -2.97 11.99
C ASP A 634 27.60 -3.98 12.44
N TYR A 635 27.27 -4.95 13.31
CA TYR A 635 28.15 -6.08 13.63
C TYR A 635 28.41 -6.96 12.40
N LEU A 636 27.37 -7.35 11.65
CA LEU A 636 27.54 -8.14 10.43
C LEU A 636 28.34 -7.41 9.35
N PHE A 637 28.19 -6.09 9.22
CA PHE A 637 28.97 -5.27 8.28
C PHE A 637 30.44 -5.15 8.64
N SER A 638 30.83 -5.48 9.88
CA SER A 638 32.25 -5.55 10.26
C SER A 638 32.99 -6.74 9.63
N PHE A 639 32.25 -7.75 9.16
CA PHE A 639 32.84 -8.92 8.53
C PHE A 639 33.22 -8.69 7.07
N PRO A 640 34.22 -9.44 6.55
CA PRO A 640 34.54 -9.49 5.13
C PRO A 640 33.30 -9.85 4.30
N ARG A 641 33.21 -9.29 3.09
CA ARG A 641 32.09 -9.51 2.17
C ARG A 641 32.38 -10.72 1.30
N LEU A 642 31.34 -11.40 0.86
CA LEU A 642 31.45 -12.48 -0.14
C LEU A 642 32.12 -11.98 -1.44
N SER A 643 31.89 -10.73 -1.81
CA SER A 643 32.57 -10.04 -2.91
C SER A 643 34.09 -9.93 -2.73
N ASP A 644 34.65 -10.02 -1.52
CA ASP A 644 36.10 -9.97 -1.31
C ASP A 644 36.82 -11.21 -1.83
N ARG A 645 36.11 -12.35 -1.92
CA ARG A 645 36.60 -13.60 -2.53
C ARG A 645 36.01 -13.91 -3.90
N THR A 646 35.01 -13.15 -4.32
CA THR A 646 34.21 -13.46 -5.51
C THR A 646 34.21 -12.31 -6.50
N GLU A 647 34.53 -12.60 -7.76
CA GLU A 647 34.43 -11.64 -8.86
C GLU A 647 33.18 -11.86 -9.70
N LEU A 648 32.44 -10.78 -9.94
CA LEU A 648 31.31 -10.80 -10.87
C LEU A 648 31.84 -10.75 -12.31
N LEU A 649 31.67 -11.84 -13.07
CA LEU A 649 32.29 -11.97 -14.39
C LEU A 649 31.74 -10.94 -15.41
N SER A 650 30.50 -10.48 -15.25
CA SER A 650 29.96 -9.40 -16.09
C SER A 650 30.72 -8.09 -15.93
N ASP A 651 31.19 -7.79 -14.72
CA ASP A 651 31.89 -6.54 -14.42
C ASP A 651 33.35 -6.60 -14.88
N LEU A 652 34.01 -7.76 -14.74
CA LEU A 652 35.32 -8.00 -15.34
C LEU A 652 35.27 -7.81 -16.86
N ARG A 653 34.24 -8.36 -17.52
CA ARG A 653 34.04 -8.19 -18.96
C ARG A 653 33.83 -6.73 -19.36
N ARG A 654 33.02 -5.98 -18.60
CA ARG A 654 32.75 -4.55 -18.86
C ARG A 654 34.00 -3.68 -18.63
N SER A 655 34.76 -3.97 -17.57
CA SER A 655 35.96 -3.23 -17.19
C SER A 655 37.23 -3.68 -17.91
N LYS A 656 37.17 -4.79 -18.67
CA LYS A 656 38.31 -5.45 -19.33
C LYS A 656 39.44 -5.83 -18.37
N LYS A 657 39.14 -6.03 -17.09
CA LYS A 657 40.10 -6.48 -16.07
C LYS A 657 40.28 -7.99 -16.12
N LYS A 658 41.49 -8.46 -15.79
CA LYS A 658 41.75 -9.89 -15.58
C LYS A 658 41.20 -10.32 -14.22
N ARG A 659 40.77 -11.58 -14.14
CA ARG A 659 40.34 -12.21 -12.89
C ARG A 659 41.48 -12.22 -11.88
N SER A 660 41.18 -11.80 -10.65
CA SER A 660 42.12 -11.77 -9.52
C SER A 660 41.62 -12.56 -8.32
N LYS A 661 40.31 -12.86 -8.25
CA LYS A 661 39.69 -13.54 -7.10
C LYS A 661 39.46 -15.03 -7.36
N PRO A 662 39.53 -15.88 -6.30
CA PRO A 662 39.44 -17.32 -6.44
C PRO A 662 38.07 -17.78 -6.92
N TRP A 663 36.99 -17.07 -6.59
CA TRP A 663 35.63 -17.46 -6.98
C TRP A 663 35.07 -16.56 -8.08
N ALA A 664 34.24 -17.16 -8.94
CA ALA A 664 33.56 -16.48 -10.03
C ALA A 664 32.05 -16.55 -9.84
N ALA A 665 31.39 -15.40 -9.92
CA ALA A 665 29.93 -15.29 -9.83
C ALA A 665 29.30 -14.76 -11.11
N GLY A 666 28.06 -15.18 -11.34
CA GLY A 666 27.27 -14.70 -12.46
C GLY A 666 25.84 -15.23 -12.47
N GLN A 667 25.08 -14.78 -13.46
CA GLN A 667 23.72 -15.27 -13.74
C GLN A 667 23.77 -16.29 -14.88
N GLY A 668 22.83 -17.23 -14.86
CA GLY A 668 22.70 -18.24 -15.91
C GLY A 668 22.38 -17.66 -17.29
N PHE A 669 22.31 -18.54 -18.29
CA PHE A 669 22.08 -18.11 -19.67
C PHE A 669 20.64 -17.63 -19.91
N LYS A 670 20.44 -16.84 -20.98
CA LYS A 670 19.11 -16.45 -21.44
C LYS A 670 18.80 -17.17 -22.74
N PRO A 671 17.81 -18.08 -22.78
CA PRO A 671 17.38 -18.67 -24.03
C PRO A 671 16.67 -17.65 -24.92
N TYR A 672 16.47 -17.98 -26.19
CA TYR A 672 15.64 -17.21 -27.10
C TYR A 672 14.43 -18.03 -27.52
N SER A 673 13.24 -17.51 -27.25
CA SER A 673 11.98 -18.19 -27.54
C SER A 673 11.68 -18.15 -29.04
N GLN A 674 11.27 -19.28 -29.60
CA GLN A 674 10.88 -19.41 -31.02
C GLN A 674 9.60 -18.64 -31.34
N ILE A 675 8.72 -18.47 -30.34
CA ILE A 675 7.44 -17.76 -30.45
C ILE A 675 7.55 -16.25 -30.17
N ALA A 676 8.77 -15.71 -30.03
CA ALA A 676 8.98 -14.29 -29.80
C ALA A 676 8.43 -13.44 -30.96
N LYS A 677 7.45 -12.57 -30.67
CA LYS A 677 6.78 -11.70 -31.67
C LYS A 677 7.67 -10.63 -32.32
N SER A 678 8.86 -10.40 -31.77
CA SER A 678 9.80 -9.39 -32.23
C SER A 678 11.13 -10.02 -32.62
N LYS A 679 11.80 -9.47 -33.63
CA LYS A 679 13.17 -9.87 -33.98
C LYS A 679 14.10 -9.58 -32.80
N PRO A 680 15.16 -10.39 -32.60
CA PRO A 680 16.09 -10.15 -31.50
C PRO A 680 16.77 -8.78 -31.66
N ASP A 681 16.83 -8.01 -30.57
CA ASP A 681 17.49 -6.70 -30.50
C ASP A 681 19.03 -6.80 -30.52
N ARG A 682 19.56 -8.03 -30.54
CA ARG A 682 21.00 -8.32 -30.55
C ARG A 682 21.29 -9.61 -31.32
N VAL A 683 22.55 -9.78 -31.72
CA VAL A 683 23.02 -11.03 -32.34
C VAL A 683 23.00 -12.18 -31.34
N LEU A 684 22.25 -13.24 -31.66
CA LEU A 684 22.18 -14.47 -30.88
C LEU A 684 23.54 -15.17 -30.81
N LYS A 685 23.77 -15.94 -29.75
CA LYS A 685 25.04 -16.59 -29.44
C LYS A 685 24.95 -18.10 -29.64
N PRO A 686 25.91 -18.73 -30.32
CA PRO A 686 25.89 -20.19 -30.48
C PRO A 686 26.06 -20.90 -29.13
N ILE A 687 25.39 -22.04 -28.97
CA ILE A 687 25.51 -22.89 -27.78
C ILE A 687 26.87 -23.59 -27.70
N ALA A 688 27.47 -23.92 -28.84
CA ALA A 688 28.82 -24.49 -28.90
C ALA A 688 29.83 -23.66 -28.05
N PRO A 689 30.69 -24.31 -27.24
CA PRO A 689 31.00 -25.75 -27.22
C PRO A 689 30.16 -26.59 -26.25
N TRP A 690 29.02 -26.11 -25.72
CA TRP A 690 28.20 -26.91 -24.80
C TRP A 690 27.51 -28.07 -25.53
N GLN A 691 27.39 -29.22 -24.87
CA GLN A 691 26.74 -30.40 -25.44
C GLN A 691 25.25 -30.39 -25.08
N GLY A 692 24.40 -30.88 -26.00
CA GLY A 692 22.96 -31.03 -25.72
C GLY A 692 22.67 -31.99 -24.56
N THR A 693 23.59 -32.94 -24.32
CA THR A 693 23.55 -33.90 -23.21
C THR A 693 24.01 -33.33 -21.88
N ASP A 694 24.51 -32.08 -21.82
CA ASP A 694 24.91 -31.44 -20.56
C ASP A 694 23.72 -31.44 -19.57
N SER A 695 23.99 -31.78 -18.31
CA SER A 695 22.96 -31.74 -17.26
C SER A 695 22.41 -30.33 -17.08
N PHE A 696 21.09 -30.21 -16.99
CA PHE A 696 20.37 -28.95 -16.85
C PHE A 696 19.46 -28.96 -15.62
N VAL A 697 19.46 -27.85 -14.90
CA VAL A 697 18.59 -27.60 -13.74
C VAL A 697 17.89 -26.25 -13.88
N ASP A 698 16.58 -26.29 -13.68
CA ASP A 698 15.71 -25.11 -13.51
C ASP A 698 15.34 -24.90 -12.03
N ASP A 699 14.69 -23.77 -11.75
CA ASP A 699 14.26 -23.39 -10.40
C ASP A 699 13.23 -24.38 -9.78
N ALA A 700 12.39 -25.04 -10.58
CA ALA A 700 11.35 -25.94 -10.06
C ALA A 700 11.91 -27.25 -9.49
N VAL A 701 12.92 -27.83 -10.16
CA VAL A 701 13.67 -28.99 -9.63
C VAL A 701 14.52 -28.58 -8.44
N PHE A 702 15.11 -27.39 -8.50
CA PHE A 702 15.99 -26.83 -7.48
C PHE A 702 15.28 -26.45 -6.18
N LYS A 703 14.01 -26.02 -6.25
CA LYS A 703 13.23 -25.51 -5.11
C LYS A 703 13.16 -26.51 -3.95
N GLY A 704 13.61 -26.09 -2.78
CA GLY A 704 13.60 -26.84 -1.53
C GLY A 704 14.74 -27.86 -1.40
N MET A 705 15.61 -28.02 -2.40
CA MET A 705 16.66 -29.04 -2.38
C MET A 705 18.03 -28.44 -2.08
N ILE A 706 18.85 -29.15 -1.31
CA ILE A 706 20.26 -28.76 -1.01
C ILE A 706 21.26 -29.30 -2.05
N SER A 707 20.82 -30.25 -2.88
CA SER A 707 21.55 -30.85 -4.00
C SER A 707 20.54 -31.56 -4.91
N VAL A 708 20.93 -31.83 -6.17
CA VAL A 708 20.19 -32.70 -7.09
C VAL A 708 21.11 -33.83 -7.55
N PRO A 709 20.63 -35.09 -7.65
CA PRO A 709 21.37 -36.18 -8.29
C PRO A 709 21.52 -35.95 -9.80
N GLN A 710 22.70 -36.23 -10.35
CA GLN A 710 23.01 -35.95 -11.76
C GLN A 710 22.10 -36.73 -12.72
N ASN A 711 21.80 -37.99 -12.40
CA ASN A 711 20.94 -38.87 -13.19
C ASN A 711 19.45 -38.48 -13.22
N LEU A 712 19.02 -37.59 -12.33
CA LEU A 712 17.66 -37.04 -12.32
C LEU A 712 17.57 -35.64 -12.96
N CYS A 713 18.70 -35.05 -13.36
CA CYS A 713 18.74 -33.81 -14.11
C CYS A 713 18.27 -34.05 -15.56
N ARG A 714 17.55 -33.08 -16.13
CA ARG A 714 17.22 -33.09 -17.56
C ARG A 714 18.49 -32.79 -18.37
N ASN A 715 18.51 -33.15 -19.65
CA ASN A 715 19.56 -32.66 -20.54
C ASN A 715 19.19 -31.28 -21.11
N LEU A 716 20.20 -30.47 -21.46
CA LEU A 716 20.03 -29.09 -21.93
C LEU A 716 19.15 -28.99 -23.18
N GLU A 717 19.35 -29.87 -24.16
CA GLU A 717 18.62 -29.82 -25.42
C GLU A 717 17.11 -30.10 -25.23
N THR A 718 16.78 -31.13 -24.45
CA THR A 718 15.41 -31.47 -24.07
C THR A 718 14.76 -30.30 -23.34
N ALA A 719 15.45 -29.68 -22.37
CA ALA A 719 14.91 -28.54 -21.63
C ALA A 719 14.61 -27.33 -22.53
N LEU A 720 15.51 -26.99 -23.46
CA LEU A 720 15.30 -25.89 -24.40
C LEU A 720 14.11 -26.15 -25.34
N ARG A 721 13.97 -27.38 -25.84
CA ARG A 721 12.87 -27.78 -26.73
C ARG A 721 11.51 -27.76 -26.03
N GLU A 722 11.44 -28.27 -24.80
CA GLU A 722 10.21 -28.27 -23.98
C GLU A 722 9.69 -26.87 -23.68
N GLU A 723 10.59 -25.88 -23.55
CA GLU A 723 10.26 -24.48 -23.32
C GLU A 723 10.13 -23.65 -24.62
N GLU A 724 10.03 -24.31 -25.78
CA GLU A 724 9.91 -23.68 -27.10
C GLU A 724 11.02 -22.66 -27.40
N ASN A 725 12.24 -22.94 -26.92
CA ASN A 725 13.42 -22.11 -27.16
C ASN A 725 14.27 -22.67 -28.33
N LEU A 726 15.14 -21.83 -28.90
CA LEU A 726 16.11 -22.28 -29.90
C LEU A 726 17.14 -23.25 -29.26
N PRO A 727 17.32 -24.46 -29.82
CA PRO A 727 18.20 -25.49 -29.26
C PRO A 727 19.69 -25.29 -29.61
N ASP A 728 20.01 -24.38 -30.54
CA ASP A 728 21.36 -24.10 -31.04
C ASP A 728 21.85 -22.67 -30.73
N GLN A 729 20.95 -21.76 -30.35
CA GLN A 729 21.25 -20.35 -30.13
C GLN A 729 20.63 -19.78 -28.85
N LEU A 730 21.38 -18.89 -28.19
CA LEU A 730 20.99 -18.22 -26.96
C LEU A 730 20.92 -16.71 -27.16
N TYR A 731 19.98 -16.08 -26.47
CA TYR A 731 19.91 -14.62 -26.40
C TYR A 731 21.10 -14.03 -25.62
N SER A 732 21.53 -14.72 -24.55
CA SER A 732 22.73 -14.35 -23.79
C SER A 732 23.46 -15.59 -23.30
N LYS A 733 24.74 -15.71 -23.68
CA LYS A 733 25.67 -16.75 -23.20
C LYS A 733 26.69 -16.15 -22.23
N PRO A 734 26.63 -16.49 -20.93
CA PRO A 734 27.63 -16.12 -19.93
C PRO A 734 28.97 -16.85 -20.15
N ASP A 735 29.98 -16.49 -19.34
CA ASP A 735 31.29 -17.16 -19.34
C ASP A 735 31.18 -18.61 -18.83
N ASP A 736 31.93 -19.53 -19.44
CA ASP A 736 31.89 -20.96 -19.13
C ASP A 736 32.35 -21.27 -17.70
N ALA A 737 33.20 -20.42 -17.11
CA ALA A 737 33.68 -20.57 -15.75
C ALA A 737 32.52 -20.65 -14.73
N LEU A 738 31.38 -20.02 -15.00
CA LEU A 738 30.19 -20.03 -14.12
C LEU A 738 29.53 -21.39 -13.97
N PHE A 739 29.80 -22.30 -14.90
CA PHE A 739 29.20 -23.63 -15.00
C PHE A 739 30.20 -24.73 -14.64
N MET A 740 31.41 -24.37 -14.18
CA MET A 740 32.42 -25.35 -13.78
C MET A 740 32.23 -25.73 -12.30
N PRO A 741 32.19 -27.04 -11.97
CA PRO A 741 32.17 -27.48 -10.58
C PRO A 741 33.57 -27.33 -9.92
N PRO A 742 33.64 -27.24 -8.59
CA PRO A 742 32.52 -27.15 -7.65
C PRO A 742 31.81 -25.79 -7.73
N MET A 743 30.48 -25.81 -7.56
CA MET A 743 29.67 -24.59 -7.59
C MET A 743 28.53 -24.60 -6.59
N VAL A 744 28.05 -23.40 -6.26
CA VAL A 744 26.82 -23.15 -5.53
C VAL A 744 25.85 -22.44 -6.46
N LEU A 745 24.64 -22.97 -6.61
CA LEU A 745 23.54 -22.29 -7.29
C LEU A 745 22.54 -21.76 -6.28
N PHE A 746 21.96 -20.60 -6.54
CA PHE A 746 20.91 -20.01 -5.72
C PHE A 746 19.92 -19.23 -6.57
N ASN A 747 18.67 -19.17 -6.12
CA ASN A 747 17.62 -18.48 -6.86
C ASN A 747 17.63 -16.97 -6.59
N GLN A 748 17.08 -16.19 -7.53
CA GLN A 748 16.94 -14.74 -7.35
C GLN A 748 16.09 -14.37 -6.13
N GLY A 749 15.09 -15.20 -5.78
CA GLY A 749 14.30 -15.02 -4.57
C GLY A 749 15.08 -15.21 -3.27
N PHE A 750 16.35 -15.62 -3.32
CA PHE A 750 17.22 -15.83 -2.17
C PHE A 750 16.56 -16.67 -1.07
N SER A 751 15.90 -17.75 -1.47
CA SER A 751 15.21 -18.69 -0.58
C SER A 751 15.79 -20.10 -0.66
N ASN A 752 16.58 -20.37 -1.70
CA ASN A 752 17.17 -21.67 -1.96
C ASN A 752 18.60 -21.51 -2.47
N ALA A 753 19.50 -22.34 -1.95
CA ALA A 753 20.83 -22.58 -2.49
C ALA A 753 21.08 -24.10 -2.59
N ALA A 754 21.93 -24.56 -3.49
CA ALA A 754 22.36 -25.95 -3.59
C ALA A 754 23.80 -26.05 -4.07
N TYR A 755 24.50 -27.08 -3.60
CA TYR A 755 25.87 -27.37 -3.98
C TYR A 755 25.92 -28.44 -5.08
N PHE A 756 26.80 -28.25 -6.07
CA PHE A 756 27.01 -29.18 -7.16
C PHE A 756 28.50 -29.47 -7.38
N GLY A 757 28.84 -30.76 -7.31
CA GLY A 757 30.18 -31.28 -7.58
C GLY A 757 30.38 -31.77 -9.02
N TYR A 758 29.43 -31.50 -9.92
CA TYR A 758 29.45 -31.91 -11.33
C TYR A 758 28.93 -30.77 -12.22
N LEU A 759 29.18 -30.87 -13.53
CA LEU A 759 28.81 -29.82 -14.50
C LEU A 759 27.29 -29.71 -14.64
N ILE A 760 26.76 -28.49 -14.51
CA ILE A 760 25.35 -28.18 -14.70
C ILE A 760 25.18 -26.89 -15.48
N ARG A 761 24.17 -26.87 -16.36
CA ARG A 761 23.66 -25.69 -17.08
C ARG A 761 22.37 -25.20 -16.42
N PHE A 762 22.19 -23.89 -16.39
CA PHE A 762 21.04 -23.25 -15.75
C PHE A 762 20.74 -21.90 -16.38
N GLN A 763 19.48 -21.50 -16.31
CA GLN A 763 19.01 -20.22 -16.85
C GLN A 763 19.19 -19.05 -15.89
N HIS A 764 19.05 -17.84 -16.42
CA HIS A 764 19.19 -16.57 -15.71
C HIS A 764 18.30 -16.37 -14.48
N ALA A 765 17.28 -17.20 -14.26
CA ALA A 765 16.51 -17.23 -13.00
C ALA A 765 17.37 -17.65 -11.80
N LEU A 766 18.45 -18.39 -12.05
CA LEU A 766 19.44 -18.82 -11.07
C LEU A 766 20.74 -18.02 -11.20
N GLN A 767 21.44 -17.92 -10.07
CA GLN A 767 22.73 -17.28 -9.91
C GLN A 767 23.73 -18.32 -9.41
N SER A 768 25.02 -18.17 -9.73
CA SER A 768 26.05 -19.11 -9.32
C SER A 768 27.27 -18.44 -8.71
N ILE A 769 27.96 -19.20 -7.85
CA ILE A 769 29.33 -18.97 -7.40
C ILE A 769 30.10 -20.27 -7.62
N SER A 770 31.19 -20.19 -8.39
CA SER A 770 32.05 -21.31 -8.77
C SER A 770 33.48 -21.07 -8.30
N GLY A 771 34.19 -22.14 -7.95
CA GLY A 771 35.56 -22.07 -7.43
C GLY A 771 36.40 -23.27 -7.83
N PRO A 772 37.69 -23.31 -7.42
CA PRO A 772 38.56 -24.45 -7.69
C PRO A 772 38.17 -25.68 -6.85
N LEU A 773 38.62 -26.87 -7.26
CA LEU A 773 38.31 -28.15 -6.58
C LEU A 773 38.74 -28.18 -5.10
N GLU A 774 39.84 -27.52 -4.76
CA GLU A 774 40.34 -27.38 -3.37
C GLU A 774 39.38 -26.61 -2.45
N ASP A 775 38.42 -25.88 -3.01
CA ASP A 775 37.43 -25.10 -2.27
C ASP A 775 36.08 -25.82 -2.15
N ALA A 776 35.98 -27.10 -2.52
CA ALA A 776 34.74 -27.88 -2.46
C ALA A 776 34.05 -27.81 -1.07
N GLU A 777 34.80 -28.02 0.02
CA GLU A 777 34.24 -27.94 1.39
C GLU A 777 33.78 -26.52 1.74
N LYS A 778 34.50 -25.50 1.27
CA LYS A 778 34.16 -24.08 1.50
C LYS A 778 32.89 -23.71 0.74
N LEU A 779 32.71 -24.23 -0.47
CA LEU A 779 31.51 -24.02 -1.29
C LEU A 779 30.31 -24.84 -0.76
N GLN A 780 30.53 -26.01 -0.17
CA GLN A 780 29.49 -26.71 0.59
C GLN A 780 29.02 -25.87 1.78
N PHE A 781 29.95 -25.35 2.58
CA PHE A 781 29.62 -24.43 3.66
C PHE A 781 28.90 -23.18 3.17
N LEU A 782 29.34 -22.58 2.06
CA LEU A 782 28.65 -21.46 1.42
C LEU A 782 27.21 -21.82 1.04
N ALA A 783 26.97 -22.98 0.44
CA ALA A 783 25.62 -23.42 0.11
C ALA A 783 24.73 -23.58 1.35
N ALA A 784 25.26 -24.12 2.45
CA ALA A 784 24.54 -24.19 3.72
C ALA A 784 24.25 -22.80 4.31
N PHE A 785 25.22 -21.88 4.23
CA PHE A 785 25.08 -20.49 4.69
C PHE A 785 24.04 -19.72 3.87
N LEU A 786 24.08 -19.77 2.54
CA LEU A 786 23.12 -19.06 1.67
C LEU A 786 21.68 -19.55 1.86
N ARG A 787 21.48 -20.78 2.38
CA ARG A 787 20.16 -21.31 2.77
C ARG A 787 19.74 -20.97 4.19
N SER A 788 20.65 -20.43 5.01
CA SER A 788 20.39 -20.21 6.42
C SER A 788 19.47 -19.01 6.65
N PRO A 789 18.69 -19.01 7.75
CA PRO A 789 17.93 -17.84 8.17
C PRO A 789 18.82 -16.60 8.34
N LEU A 790 20.08 -16.74 8.76
CA LEU A 790 20.99 -15.59 8.90
C LEU A 790 21.27 -14.88 7.56
N ALA A 791 21.50 -15.64 6.50
CA ALA A 791 21.70 -15.05 5.17
C ALA A 791 20.40 -14.43 4.63
N ARG A 792 19.25 -15.07 4.86
CA ARG A 792 17.94 -14.51 4.49
C ARG A 792 17.63 -13.22 5.25
N TYR A 793 17.88 -13.19 6.56
CA TYR A 793 17.76 -12.01 7.41
C TYR A 793 18.57 -10.83 6.87
N PHE A 794 19.86 -11.04 6.59
CA PHE A 794 20.71 -9.98 6.05
C PHE A 794 20.16 -9.45 4.71
N ILE A 795 19.78 -10.34 3.80
CA ILE A 795 19.24 -9.96 2.50
C ILE A 795 17.88 -9.25 2.62
N PHE A 796 17.02 -9.70 3.53
CA PHE A 796 15.74 -9.06 3.81
C PHE A 796 15.91 -7.60 4.27
N HIS A 797 16.94 -7.31 5.07
CA HIS A 797 17.22 -5.95 5.53
C HIS A 797 18.06 -5.09 4.58
N THR A 798 18.66 -5.66 3.53
CA THR A 798 19.64 -4.94 2.70
C THR A 798 19.35 -4.92 1.20
N ALA A 799 18.65 -5.90 0.65
CA ALA A 799 18.33 -5.95 -0.77
C ALA A 799 17.16 -5.02 -1.11
N ALA A 800 17.23 -4.33 -2.26
CA ALA A 800 16.29 -3.28 -2.63
C ALA A 800 14.85 -3.79 -2.83
N ASN A 801 14.65 -5.02 -3.33
CA ASN A 801 13.33 -5.55 -3.72
C ASN A 801 12.66 -6.49 -2.70
N ILE A 802 13.46 -7.23 -1.90
CA ILE A 802 12.91 -8.19 -0.92
C ILE A 802 12.33 -7.39 0.25
N GLY A 803 11.12 -7.70 0.72
CA GLY A 803 10.47 -6.86 1.73
C GLY A 803 9.79 -5.60 1.18
N THR A 804 9.80 -5.37 -0.14
CA THR A 804 9.36 -4.09 -0.77
C THR A 804 8.58 -4.24 -2.08
N GLU A 805 9.13 -4.94 -3.08
CA GLU A 805 8.54 -5.04 -4.43
C GLU A 805 8.48 -6.47 -4.97
N ARG A 806 9.55 -7.26 -4.87
CA ARG A 806 9.60 -8.63 -5.41
C ARG A 806 10.60 -9.45 -4.64
N ASP A 807 10.36 -10.75 -4.55
CA ASP A 807 11.36 -11.72 -4.12
C ASP A 807 12.51 -11.81 -5.12
N LYS A 808 13.41 -10.82 -5.07
CA LYS A 808 14.54 -10.68 -5.96
C LYS A 808 15.69 -9.91 -5.32
N ALA A 809 16.72 -10.65 -4.94
CA ALA A 809 18.05 -10.11 -4.70
C ALA A 809 18.83 -10.05 -6.02
N HIS A 810 19.35 -8.87 -6.36
CA HIS A 810 20.35 -8.76 -7.41
C HIS A 810 21.65 -9.40 -6.93
N LEU A 811 22.39 -10.02 -7.85
CA LEU A 811 23.63 -10.72 -7.52
C LEU A 811 24.65 -9.79 -6.83
N VAL A 812 24.72 -8.52 -7.24
CA VAL A 812 25.60 -7.53 -6.58
C VAL A 812 25.23 -7.30 -5.12
N GLU A 813 23.96 -7.41 -4.76
CA GLU A 813 23.46 -7.29 -3.38
C GLU A 813 23.80 -8.58 -2.60
N ALA A 814 23.58 -9.75 -3.20
CA ALA A 814 23.94 -11.04 -2.60
C ALA A 814 25.45 -11.13 -2.30
N LEU A 815 26.31 -10.58 -3.16
CA LEU A 815 27.75 -10.55 -2.92
C LEU A 815 28.19 -9.58 -1.80
N ARG A 816 27.27 -8.81 -1.20
CA ARG A 816 27.55 -8.00 0.02
C ARG A 816 27.37 -8.78 1.32
N LEU A 817 26.87 -10.02 1.25
CA LEU A 817 26.72 -10.88 2.43
C LEU A 817 28.03 -10.98 3.24
N PRO A 818 27.96 -10.97 4.58
CA PRO A 818 29.11 -11.23 5.42
C PRO A 818 29.53 -12.68 5.23
N PHE A 819 30.78 -12.90 4.82
CA PHE A 819 31.31 -14.24 4.61
C PHE A 819 32.82 -14.26 4.80
N PHE A 820 33.29 -15.04 5.77
CA PHE A 820 34.69 -15.28 6.03
C PHE A 820 34.98 -16.77 6.13
N LEU A 821 36.26 -17.13 6.01
CA LEU A 821 36.74 -18.50 6.16
C LEU A 821 37.47 -18.68 7.51
N PRO A 822 37.73 -19.92 7.96
CA PRO A 822 38.34 -20.18 9.27
C PRO A 822 39.73 -19.58 9.51
N ASP A 823 40.43 -19.15 8.46
CA ASP A 823 41.71 -18.45 8.51
C ASP A 823 41.58 -16.94 8.76
N SER A 824 40.35 -16.43 8.80
CA SER A 824 40.03 -15.03 9.08
C SER A 824 40.25 -14.68 10.56
N GLU A 825 40.63 -13.43 10.83
CA GLU A 825 40.73 -12.90 12.20
C GLU A 825 39.40 -12.87 12.95
N PHE A 826 38.28 -12.88 12.21
CA PHE A 826 36.92 -12.92 12.75
C PHE A 826 36.44 -14.33 13.10
N ALA A 827 37.22 -15.37 12.76
CA ALA A 827 36.81 -16.75 12.95
C ALA A 827 36.92 -17.17 14.42
N MET A 828 35.84 -17.74 14.95
CA MET A 828 35.85 -18.39 16.26
C MET A 828 36.83 -19.58 16.28
N PRO A 829 37.41 -19.97 17.43
CA PRO A 829 38.36 -21.08 17.51
C PRO A 829 37.84 -22.39 16.90
N GLU A 830 36.53 -22.63 16.98
CA GLU A 830 35.86 -23.82 16.47
C GLU A 830 35.45 -23.72 14.99
N ALA A 831 35.66 -22.58 14.31
CA ALA A 831 35.18 -22.31 12.95
C ALA A 831 35.64 -23.37 11.93
N ALA A 832 36.90 -23.80 12.01
CA ALA A 832 37.45 -24.85 11.13
C ALA A 832 36.77 -26.21 11.34
N THR A 833 36.48 -26.54 12.61
CA THR A 833 35.77 -27.77 13.00
C THR A 833 34.32 -27.73 12.55
N ILE A 834 33.65 -26.59 12.71
CA ILE A 834 32.27 -26.38 12.27
C ILE A 834 32.16 -26.53 10.75
N LEU A 835 33.04 -25.87 9.98
CA LEU A 835 33.05 -25.96 8.51
C LEU A 835 33.17 -27.41 8.05
N LYS A 836 34.14 -28.16 8.60
CA LYS A 836 34.33 -29.59 8.29
C LYS A 836 33.10 -30.42 8.64
N LYS A 837 32.46 -30.14 9.79
CA LYS A 837 31.25 -30.85 10.22
C LYS A 837 30.07 -30.61 9.29
N VAL A 838 29.88 -29.36 8.84
CA VAL A 838 28.85 -28.98 7.85
C VAL A 838 29.11 -29.70 6.52
N ALA A 839 30.35 -29.61 6.01
CA ALA A 839 30.75 -30.27 4.77
C ALA A 839 30.51 -31.79 4.82
N ALA A 840 30.95 -32.46 5.91
CA ALA A 840 30.75 -33.89 6.09
C ALA A 840 29.26 -34.30 6.11
N LYS A 841 28.41 -33.52 6.79
CA LYS A 841 26.95 -33.75 6.79
C LYS A 841 26.35 -33.61 5.40
N MET A 842 26.74 -32.58 4.64
CA MET A 842 26.29 -32.36 3.27
C MET A 842 26.74 -33.48 2.33
N GLN A 843 28.01 -33.89 2.41
CA GLN A 843 28.55 -34.99 1.60
C GLN A 843 27.83 -36.31 1.87
N ARG A 844 27.57 -36.63 3.14
CA ARG A 844 26.80 -37.82 3.51
C ARG A 844 25.39 -37.76 2.93
N PHE A 845 24.72 -36.63 3.06
CA PHE A 845 23.39 -36.44 2.52
C PHE A 845 23.35 -36.59 0.99
N GLN A 846 24.31 -35.99 0.27
CA GLN A 846 24.41 -36.13 -1.18
C GLN A 846 24.60 -37.59 -1.60
N LYS A 847 25.44 -38.34 -0.87
CA LYS A 847 25.65 -39.78 -1.11
C LYS A 847 24.36 -40.59 -0.87
N ASP A 848 23.66 -40.35 0.22
CA ASP A 848 22.41 -41.04 0.56
C ASP A 848 21.29 -40.70 -0.44
N MET A 849 21.24 -39.44 -0.89
CA MET A 849 20.32 -38.97 -1.92
C MET A 849 20.62 -39.60 -3.29
N GLN A 850 21.89 -39.69 -3.68
CA GLN A 850 22.31 -40.36 -4.92
C GLN A 850 21.94 -41.84 -4.89
N ALA A 851 22.27 -42.57 -3.82
CA ALA A 851 21.89 -43.97 -3.68
C ALA A 851 20.36 -44.18 -3.71
N SER A 852 19.59 -43.24 -3.14
CA SER A 852 18.14 -43.27 -3.22
C SER A 852 17.61 -43.02 -4.64
N ALA A 853 18.27 -42.15 -5.42
CA ALA A 853 17.92 -41.89 -6.81
C ALA A 853 18.26 -43.09 -7.71
N ASP A 854 19.40 -43.71 -7.51
CA ASP A 854 19.82 -44.92 -8.23
C ASP A 854 18.81 -46.05 -7.99
N LYS A 855 18.34 -46.23 -6.75
CA LYS A 855 17.29 -47.20 -6.42
C LYS A 855 15.94 -46.87 -7.07
N LEU A 856 15.62 -45.58 -7.23
CA LEU A 856 14.37 -45.15 -7.87
C LEU A 856 14.38 -45.44 -9.37
N LEU A 857 15.52 -45.21 -10.04
CA LEU A 857 15.70 -45.43 -11.47
C LEU A 857 15.87 -46.92 -11.81
N GLY A 858 16.56 -47.68 -10.96
CA GLY A 858 17.01 -49.03 -11.30
C GLY A 858 17.89 -48.99 -12.56
N ASP A 859 17.63 -49.91 -13.50
CA ASP A 859 18.33 -49.95 -14.80
C ASP A 859 17.71 -49.03 -15.87
N LYS A 860 16.67 -48.26 -15.53
CA LYS A 860 15.92 -47.45 -16.50
C LYS A 860 16.46 -46.01 -16.61
N PRO A 861 16.41 -45.39 -17.80
CA PRO A 861 16.71 -43.98 -17.95
C PRO A 861 15.64 -43.12 -17.24
N SER A 862 16.03 -41.91 -16.80
CA SER A 862 15.12 -41.00 -16.07
C SER A 862 13.91 -40.54 -16.86
N SER A 863 13.95 -40.62 -18.19
CA SER A 863 12.82 -40.35 -19.09
C SER A 863 11.70 -41.38 -19.02
N GLU A 864 11.99 -42.61 -18.56
CA GLU A 864 11.02 -43.70 -18.43
C GLU A 864 10.42 -43.78 -17.01
N LEU A 865 10.81 -42.87 -16.12
CA LEU A 865 10.33 -42.85 -14.76
C LEU A 865 8.89 -42.29 -14.70
N ASP A 866 8.01 -43.01 -14.01
CA ASP A 866 6.64 -42.55 -13.75
C ASP A 866 6.64 -41.18 -13.05
N ALA A 867 5.91 -40.22 -13.62
CA ALA A 867 5.89 -38.85 -13.13
C ALA A 867 5.44 -38.74 -11.67
N LYS A 868 4.43 -39.52 -11.25
CA LYS A 868 3.95 -39.49 -9.86
C LYS A 868 5.00 -40.01 -8.88
N LYS A 869 5.70 -41.09 -9.23
CA LYS A 869 6.82 -41.61 -8.41
C LYS A 869 7.98 -40.63 -8.32
N ARG A 870 8.30 -39.96 -9.43
CA ARG A 870 9.33 -38.91 -9.48
C ARG A 870 8.98 -37.74 -8.56
N ASP A 871 7.75 -37.25 -8.66
CA ASP A 871 7.26 -36.12 -7.86
C ASP A 871 7.21 -36.45 -6.37
N GLU A 872 6.75 -37.66 -6.02
CA GLU A 872 6.76 -38.16 -4.65
C GLU A 872 8.17 -38.24 -4.08
N TRP A 873 9.13 -38.74 -4.85
CA TRP A 873 10.53 -38.76 -4.43
C TRP A 873 11.07 -37.35 -4.19
N PHE A 874 10.82 -36.41 -5.10
CA PHE A 874 11.25 -35.02 -4.91
C PHE A 874 10.62 -34.39 -3.65
N ARG A 875 9.34 -34.64 -3.37
CA ARG A 875 8.71 -34.18 -2.11
C ARG A 875 9.45 -34.70 -0.88
N GLN A 876 9.69 -36.01 -0.81
CA GLN A 876 10.41 -36.62 0.31
C GLN A 876 11.84 -36.07 0.47
N GLN A 877 12.53 -35.78 -0.62
CA GLN A 877 13.88 -35.21 -0.55
C GLN A 877 13.89 -33.73 -0.15
N ARG A 878 12.85 -32.96 -0.50
CA ARG A 878 12.67 -31.59 0.01
C ARG A 878 12.50 -31.60 1.53
N ASP A 879 11.67 -32.50 2.06
CA ASP A 879 11.48 -32.64 3.51
C ASP A 879 12.79 -33.03 4.23
N LYS A 880 13.55 -33.97 3.65
CA LYS A 880 14.86 -34.35 4.19
C LYS A 880 15.89 -33.22 4.09
N SER A 881 15.86 -32.43 3.01
CA SER A 881 16.73 -31.25 2.84
C SER A 881 16.40 -30.17 3.86
N ALA A 882 15.12 -29.96 4.17
CA ALA A 882 14.67 -29.05 5.22
C ALA A 882 15.19 -29.49 6.59
N ARG A 883 14.98 -30.77 6.96
CA ARG A 883 15.51 -31.33 8.22
C ARG A 883 17.02 -31.22 8.34
N LEU A 884 17.76 -31.47 7.25
CA LEU A 884 19.19 -31.27 7.25
C LEU A 884 19.55 -29.80 7.50
N GLN A 885 18.84 -28.86 6.86
CA GLN A 885 19.08 -27.44 7.08
C GLN A 885 18.83 -27.06 8.56
N ASP A 886 17.78 -27.60 9.19
CA ASP A 886 17.50 -27.39 10.62
C ASP A 886 18.65 -27.88 11.51
N GLU A 887 19.31 -28.98 11.14
CA GLU A 887 20.52 -29.46 11.84
C GLU A 887 21.77 -28.60 11.58
N LEU A 888 21.84 -27.91 10.43
CA LEU A 888 22.97 -27.07 10.04
C LEU A 888 22.86 -25.65 10.61
N ASN A 889 21.66 -25.11 10.79
CA ASN A 889 21.45 -23.74 11.25
C ASN A 889 22.15 -23.44 12.60
N PRO A 890 22.06 -24.29 13.66
CA PRO A 890 22.78 -24.04 14.90
C PRO A 890 24.30 -24.03 14.74
N LEU A 891 24.84 -24.82 13.80
CA LEU A 891 26.26 -24.81 13.48
C LEU A 891 26.67 -23.50 12.80
N ILE A 892 25.81 -22.96 11.93
CA ILE A 892 26.03 -21.67 11.27
C ILE A 892 25.96 -20.54 12.31
N TYR A 893 24.99 -20.55 13.22
CA TYR A 893 24.91 -19.56 14.30
C TYR A 893 26.15 -19.59 15.20
N ALA A 894 26.62 -20.78 15.56
CA ALA A 894 27.86 -20.94 16.32
C ALA A 894 29.10 -20.45 15.54
N TYR A 895 29.13 -20.63 14.22
CA TYR A 895 30.22 -20.14 13.36
C TYR A 895 30.38 -18.62 13.43
N TYR A 896 29.26 -17.89 13.45
CA TYR A 896 29.23 -16.43 13.51
C TYR A 896 29.12 -15.87 14.95
N GLY A 897 29.10 -16.75 15.96
CA GLY A 897 29.06 -16.37 17.38
C GLY A 897 27.73 -15.77 17.86
N LEU A 898 26.60 -16.15 17.25
CA LEU A 898 25.30 -15.55 17.57
C LEU A 898 24.78 -15.99 18.94
N ASN A 899 24.38 -15.03 19.75
CA ASN A 899 23.68 -15.28 21.02
C ASN A 899 22.17 -15.55 20.80
N GLU A 900 21.46 -15.95 21.86
CA GLU A 900 20.02 -16.28 21.78
C GLU A 900 19.15 -15.10 21.32
N GLN A 901 19.49 -13.86 21.67
CA GLN A 901 18.73 -12.67 21.25
C GLN A 901 18.92 -12.41 19.74
N GLU A 902 20.14 -12.58 19.24
CA GLU A 902 20.45 -12.44 17.80
C GLU A 902 19.81 -13.56 16.98
N GLN A 903 19.83 -14.79 17.49
CA GLN A 903 19.10 -15.91 16.87
C GLN A 903 17.60 -15.62 16.80
N ALA A 904 17.01 -15.07 17.87
CA ALA A 904 15.61 -14.66 17.86
C ALA A 904 15.31 -13.55 16.85
N LEU A 905 16.19 -12.55 16.69
CA LEU A 905 16.06 -11.52 15.64
C LEU A 905 16.04 -12.16 14.24
N VAL A 906 16.97 -13.07 13.98
CA VAL A 906 17.09 -13.76 12.69
C VAL A 906 15.85 -14.61 12.38
N GLU A 907 15.45 -15.46 13.33
CA GLU A 907 14.38 -16.44 13.14
C GLU A 907 13.00 -15.79 13.05
N ASP A 908 12.64 -14.91 13.99
CA ASP A 908 11.33 -14.24 13.96
C ASP A 908 11.19 -13.36 12.71
N THR A 909 12.28 -12.74 12.24
CA THR A 909 12.26 -12.00 10.98
C THR A 909 11.94 -12.93 9.81
N CYS A 910 12.62 -14.07 9.67
CA CYS A 910 12.41 -14.99 8.55
C CYS A 910 11.08 -15.75 8.61
N GLU A 911 10.60 -16.07 9.81
CA GLU A 911 9.39 -16.89 10.00
C GLU A 911 8.12 -16.07 10.05
N ILE A 912 8.20 -14.80 10.49
CA ILE A 912 7.03 -13.95 10.74
C ILE A 912 7.05 -12.72 9.84
N LEU A 913 8.11 -11.91 9.87
CA LEU A 913 8.13 -10.60 9.18
C LEU A 913 8.28 -10.75 7.66
N ASP A 914 9.26 -11.53 7.20
CA ASP A 914 9.54 -11.84 5.80
C ASP A 914 8.40 -12.61 5.11
N ARG A 915 7.56 -13.31 5.89
CA ARG A 915 6.36 -13.99 5.38
C ARG A 915 5.11 -13.11 5.42
N SER A 916 5.21 -11.91 5.97
CA SER A 916 4.12 -10.95 6.09
C SER A 916 4.29 -9.73 5.20
N ASP A 917 5.38 -9.66 4.44
CA ASP A 917 5.72 -8.48 3.66
C ASP A 917 4.81 -8.32 2.43
N THR A 918 4.41 -7.07 2.16
CA THR A 918 3.78 -6.66 0.90
C THR A 918 2.58 -7.51 0.45
N PRO A 919 1.57 -7.75 1.31
CA PRO A 919 0.44 -8.61 0.99
C PRO A 919 -0.28 -8.17 -0.30
N GLY A 920 -0.69 -9.15 -1.10
CA GLY A 920 -1.29 -8.95 -2.44
C GLY A 920 -2.64 -8.22 -2.44
N SER A 921 -3.32 -8.17 -1.30
CA SER A 921 -4.60 -7.51 -1.07
C SER A 921 -4.93 -7.50 0.43
N LEU A 922 -5.90 -6.67 0.84
CA LEU A 922 -6.47 -6.71 2.20
C LEU A 922 -7.06 -8.10 2.56
N GLU A 923 -7.48 -8.89 1.57
CA GLU A 923 -7.98 -10.24 1.78
C GLU A 923 -6.84 -11.24 2.01
N SER A 924 -5.76 -11.17 1.23
CA SER A 924 -4.57 -12.00 1.50
C SER A 924 -3.87 -11.63 2.80
N ALA A 925 -3.98 -10.37 3.24
CA ALA A 925 -3.45 -9.90 4.51
C ALA A 925 -4.12 -10.56 5.73
N ARG A 926 -5.25 -11.27 5.56
CA ARG A 926 -5.88 -12.00 6.66
C ARG A 926 -5.06 -13.20 7.14
N ASP A 927 -4.31 -13.80 6.22
CA ASP A 927 -3.62 -15.06 6.44
C ASP A 927 -2.12 -14.87 6.71
N ILE A 928 -1.63 -13.62 6.74
CA ILE A 928 -0.22 -13.35 7.01
C ILE A 928 0.12 -13.57 8.50
N PRO A 929 1.34 -14.05 8.82
CA PRO A 929 1.72 -14.36 10.19
C PRO A 929 1.56 -13.20 11.19
N THR A 930 1.94 -11.98 10.84
CA THR A 930 1.88 -10.81 11.74
C THR A 930 0.45 -10.47 12.20
N LEU A 931 -0.55 -10.71 11.35
CA LEU A 931 -1.96 -10.42 11.62
C LEU A 931 -2.77 -11.64 12.10
N ARG A 932 -2.11 -12.78 12.30
CA ARG A 932 -2.76 -13.98 12.86
C ARG A 932 -3.23 -13.70 14.29
N LEU A 933 -4.52 -13.93 14.53
CA LEU A 933 -5.14 -13.79 15.85
C LEU A 933 -4.57 -14.85 16.82
N LEU A 934 -4.25 -14.39 18.04
CA LEU A 934 -3.95 -15.26 19.17
C LEU A 934 -5.26 -15.65 19.85
N THR A 935 -5.40 -16.93 20.18
CA THR A 935 -6.64 -17.50 20.73
C THR A 935 -6.45 -18.08 22.13
N SER A 936 -5.22 -18.41 22.51
CA SER A 936 -4.90 -18.94 23.83
C SER A 936 -3.70 -18.25 24.47
N ALA A 937 -3.64 -18.31 25.80
CA ALA A 937 -2.54 -17.77 26.58
C ALA A 937 -1.22 -18.52 26.33
N ASP A 938 -1.26 -19.80 25.94
CA ASP A 938 -0.07 -20.62 25.69
C ASP A 938 0.76 -20.07 24.51
N GLU A 939 0.11 -19.39 23.56
CA GLU A 939 0.78 -18.74 22.43
C GLU A 939 1.69 -17.57 22.86
N LEU A 940 1.55 -17.05 24.08
CA LEU A 940 2.40 -15.99 24.64
C LEU A 940 3.70 -16.52 25.27
N THR A 941 3.89 -17.84 25.34
CA THR A 941 4.99 -18.47 26.11
C THR A 941 6.36 -18.03 25.62
N SER A 942 6.61 -18.05 24.30
CA SER A 942 7.92 -17.68 23.73
C SER A 942 8.27 -16.22 23.99
N TYR A 943 7.28 -15.33 23.87
CA TYR A 943 7.42 -13.92 24.22
C TYR A 943 7.76 -13.76 25.71
N ALA A 944 6.98 -14.39 26.59
CA ALA A 944 7.11 -14.24 28.03
C ALA A 944 8.45 -14.78 28.55
N ALA A 945 8.92 -15.90 27.98
CA ALA A 945 10.23 -16.48 28.29
C ALA A 945 11.36 -15.54 27.89
N MET A 946 11.34 -14.99 26.66
CA MET A 946 12.34 -14.03 26.19
C MET A 946 12.35 -12.75 27.03
N MET A 947 11.17 -12.21 27.35
CA MET A 947 11.00 -11.05 28.23
C MET A 947 11.60 -11.31 29.62
N ALA A 948 11.24 -12.43 30.25
CA ALA A 948 11.73 -12.78 31.57
C ALA A 948 13.25 -12.98 31.59
N SER A 949 13.79 -13.71 30.62
CA SER A 949 15.24 -13.95 30.51
C SER A 949 16.00 -12.62 30.38
N THR A 950 15.57 -11.77 29.44
CA THR A 950 16.21 -10.48 29.16
C THR A 950 16.20 -9.55 30.38
N LEU A 951 15.06 -9.42 31.07
CA LEU A 951 15.00 -8.58 32.27
C LEU A 951 15.83 -9.14 33.43
N ASN A 952 15.91 -10.46 33.56
CA ASN A 952 16.69 -11.13 34.60
C ASN A 952 18.21 -11.02 34.35
N GLU A 953 18.65 -11.05 33.10
CA GLU A 953 20.06 -10.79 32.73
C GLU A 953 20.51 -9.38 33.13
N TRP A 954 19.62 -8.39 33.05
CA TRP A 954 19.92 -7.00 33.43
C TRP A 954 19.73 -6.71 34.92
N ALA A 955 19.09 -7.61 35.65
CA ALA A 955 18.82 -7.43 37.06
C ALA A 955 20.09 -7.65 37.90
N THR A 956 20.47 -6.66 38.71
CA THR A 956 21.66 -6.71 39.57
C THR A 956 21.34 -7.06 41.05
N GLY A 957 20.13 -7.56 41.33
CA GLY A 957 19.59 -7.75 42.69
C GLY A 957 19.25 -9.20 43.04
N LYS A 958 18.71 -9.43 44.25
CA LYS A 958 18.24 -10.75 44.73
C LYS A 958 16.82 -11.13 44.26
N VAL A 959 16.27 -10.39 43.32
CA VAL A 959 14.91 -10.57 42.80
C VAL A 959 14.95 -10.79 41.30
N SER A 960 14.09 -11.66 40.82
CA SER A 960 13.90 -11.98 39.40
C SER A 960 12.54 -11.47 38.93
N ALA A 961 12.43 -11.13 37.65
CA ALA A 961 11.17 -10.92 36.97
C ALA A 961 10.45 -12.26 36.74
N ALA A 962 9.15 -12.31 37.04
CA ALA A 962 8.24 -13.36 36.62
C ALA A 962 7.13 -12.74 35.77
N VAL A 963 6.77 -13.44 34.70
CA VAL A 963 5.77 -13.01 33.72
C VAL A 963 4.57 -13.95 33.78
N SER A 964 3.37 -13.40 33.83
CA SER A 964 2.10 -14.13 33.74
C SER A 964 1.14 -13.36 32.83
N GLY A 965 0.14 -14.00 32.26
CA GLY A 965 -0.73 -13.30 31.31
C GLY A 965 -1.76 -14.18 30.63
N GLY A 966 -2.50 -13.57 29.72
CA GLY A 966 -3.55 -14.26 28.97
C GLY A 966 -4.06 -13.45 27.79
N VAL A 967 -4.99 -14.06 27.07
CA VAL A 967 -5.63 -13.52 25.87
C VAL A 967 -7.13 -13.44 26.10
N ASP A 968 -7.72 -12.31 25.74
CA ASP A 968 -9.17 -12.12 25.64
C ASP A 968 -9.53 -12.10 24.15
N ALA A 969 -9.92 -13.28 23.64
CA ALA A 969 -10.25 -13.47 22.24
C ALA A 969 -11.53 -12.70 21.82
N GLU A 970 -12.39 -12.35 22.78
CA GLU A 970 -13.60 -11.59 22.53
C GLU A 970 -13.30 -10.11 22.31
N LEU A 971 -12.36 -9.53 23.05
CA LEU A 971 -11.92 -8.15 22.86
C LEU A 971 -10.79 -8.01 21.83
N GLY A 972 -10.13 -9.12 21.47
CA GLY A 972 -8.96 -9.10 20.59
C GLY A 972 -7.72 -8.50 21.27
N LEU A 973 -7.61 -8.65 22.59
CA LEU A 973 -6.54 -8.07 23.41
C LEU A 973 -5.78 -9.14 24.18
N ALA A 974 -4.49 -8.92 24.38
CA ALA A 974 -3.65 -9.75 25.22
C ALA A 974 -2.96 -8.88 26.27
N LEU A 975 -2.79 -9.45 27.46
CA LEU A 975 -2.22 -8.76 28.62
C LEU A 975 -1.14 -9.64 29.25
N ILE A 976 0.03 -9.07 29.50
CA ILE A 976 1.02 -9.66 30.41
C ILE A 976 1.23 -8.79 31.63
N GLU A 977 1.45 -9.45 32.76
CA GLU A 977 1.82 -8.88 34.05
C GLU A 977 3.23 -9.33 34.40
N ILE A 978 4.11 -8.36 34.63
CA ILE A 978 5.49 -8.56 35.07
C ILE A 978 5.55 -8.21 36.56
N THR A 979 6.05 -9.14 37.36
CA THR A 979 6.19 -8.99 38.83
C THR A 979 7.59 -9.35 39.29
N GLN A 980 8.00 -8.82 40.44
CA GLN A 980 9.25 -9.20 41.09
C GLN A 980 9.03 -10.38 42.04
N VAL A 981 9.86 -11.42 41.91
CA VAL A 981 9.84 -12.64 42.73
C VAL A 981 11.25 -12.97 43.22
N LYS A 982 11.38 -13.78 44.28
CA LYS A 982 12.70 -14.20 44.79
C LYS A 982 13.39 -15.25 43.92
N THR A 983 12.62 -15.99 43.14
CA THR A 983 13.09 -17.10 42.30
C THR A 983 12.37 -16.99 40.97
N ALA A 984 13.12 -16.99 39.87
CA ALA A 984 12.55 -17.01 38.53
C ALA A 984 11.56 -18.18 38.36
N ARG A 985 10.47 -17.93 37.64
CA ARG A 985 9.43 -18.92 37.36
C ARG A 985 9.13 -18.93 35.87
N ALA A 986 8.70 -20.10 35.37
CA ALA A 986 8.15 -20.22 34.02
C ALA A 986 6.88 -19.37 33.87
N PHE A 987 6.53 -19.06 32.63
CA PHE A 987 5.31 -18.33 32.32
C PHE A 987 4.07 -19.05 32.86
N GLU A 988 3.17 -18.31 33.49
CA GLU A 988 1.91 -18.83 34.02
C GLU A 988 0.71 -18.23 33.25
N PRO A 989 0.02 -19.02 32.41
CA PRO A 989 -1.25 -18.65 31.80
C PRO A 989 -2.31 -18.35 32.86
N ARG A 990 -3.02 -17.23 32.75
CA ARG A 990 -4.07 -16.83 33.69
C ARG A 990 -5.23 -16.13 32.99
N SER A 991 -6.42 -16.20 33.61
CA SER A 991 -7.55 -15.36 33.20
C SER A 991 -7.24 -13.90 33.48
N ILE A 992 -7.40 -13.05 32.47
CA ILE A 992 -7.06 -11.63 32.54
C ILE A 992 -8.25 -10.70 32.75
N THR A 993 -9.50 -11.20 32.75
CA THR A 993 -10.73 -10.38 32.69
C THR A 993 -10.77 -9.26 33.75
N LYS A 994 -10.47 -9.58 35.03
CA LYS A 994 -10.48 -8.59 36.11
C LYS A 994 -9.33 -7.58 36.02
N THR A 995 -8.15 -8.01 35.59
CA THR A 995 -6.96 -7.15 35.45
C THR A 995 -7.06 -6.28 34.22
N LEU A 996 -7.61 -6.81 33.13
CA LEU A 996 -7.87 -6.12 31.87
C LEU A 996 -8.82 -4.94 32.07
N ALA A 997 -9.93 -5.13 32.80
CA ALA A 997 -10.85 -4.04 33.13
C ALA A 997 -10.12 -2.87 33.82
N LYS A 998 -9.29 -3.17 34.83
CA LYS A 998 -8.46 -2.15 35.53
C LYS A 998 -7.42 -1.50 34.62
N ALA A 999 -6.81 -2.27 33.73
CA ALA A 999 -5.82 -1.76 32.78
C ALA A 999 -6.46 -0.80 31.76
N LEU A 1000 -7.62 -1.17 31.21
CA LEU A 1000 -8.38 -0.36 30.28
C LEU A 1000 -8.82 0.96 30.92
N GLU A 1001 -9.34 0.95 32.15
CA GLU A 1001 -9.69 2.18 32.89
C GLU A 1001 -8.50 3.17 32.97
N ARG A 1002 -7.27 2.65 33.14
CA ARG A 1002 -6.06 3.48 33.21
C ARG A 1002 -5.59 3.95 31.83
N LEU A 1003 -5.70 3.14 30.79
CA LEU A 1003 -5.27 3.51 29.44
C LEU A 1003 -6.13 4.62 28.82
N HIS A 1004 -7.41 4.69 29.18
CA HIS A 1004 -8.28 5.82 28.83
C HIS A 1004 -7.72 7.19 29.31
N SER A 1005 -6.76 7.20 30.24
CA SER A 1005 -6.09 8.41 30.73
C SER A 1005 -4.75 8.76 30.02
N SER A 1006 -4.14 7.82 29.30
CA SER A 1006 -2.85 8.00 28.59
C SER A 1006 -3.04 8.38 27.11
N SER A 1007 -2.23 9.30 26.58
CA SER A 1007 -2.45 9.93 25.26
C SER A 1007 -1.90 9.13 24.07
N THR A 1008 -2.72 8.92 23.05
CA THR A 1008 -2.29 8.72 21.66
C THR A 1008 -1.83 10.06 21.05
N GLN A 1009 -0.82 10.02 20.18
CA GLN A 1009 -0.38 11.19 19.41
C GLN A 1009 -0.82 11.03 17.96
N GLN A 1010 -1.48 12.05 17.42
CA GLN A 1010 -1.96 12.09 16.05
C GLN A 1010 -1.13 13.08 15.23
N ASP A 1011 -0.79 12.71 13.99
CA ASP A 1011 -0.27 13.62 12.97
C ASP A 1011 -0.95 13.31 11.63
N GLY A 1012 -1.97 14.09 11.28
CA GLY A 1012 -2.80 13.83 10.10
C GLY A 1012 -3.48 12.45 10.14
N VAL A 1013 -3.24 11.66 9.09
CA VAL A 1013 -3.79 10.31 8.88
C VAL A 1013 -3.02 9.22 9.66
N PHE A 1014 -1.83 9.54 10.17
CA PHE A 1014 -1.04 8.59 10.95
C PHE A 1014 -1.48 8.60 12.40
N VAL A 1015 -1.80 7.40 12.89
CA VAL A 1015 -2.10 7.15 14.30
C VAL A 1015 -0.87 6.52 14.92
N PHE A 1016 -0.17 7.25 15.79
CA PHE A 1016 0.99 6.74 16.48
C PHE A 1016 0.57 6.05 17.76
N GLU A 1017 0.60 4.72 17.70
CA GLU A 1017 0.30 3.87 18.86
C GLU A 1017 1.47 3.94 19.85
N ARG A 1018 1.17 4.35 21.09
CA ARG A 1018 2.12 4.20 22.20
C ARG A 1018 1.95 2.81 22.80
N THR A 1019 3.08 2.19 23.14
CA THR A 1019 3.07 0.93 23.88
C THR A 1019 2.32 1.13 25.20
N SER A 1020 1.21 0.41 25.38
CA SER A 1020 0.34 0.49 26.56
C SER A 1020 0.98 -0.19 27.77
N LEU A 1021 2.02 0.46 28.31
CA LEU A 1021 2.75 0.07 29.51
C LEU A 1021 2.19 0.80 30.74
N ILE A 1022 1.76 0.06 31.75
CA ILE A 1022 1.14 0.60 32.96
C ILE A 1022 1.93 0.14 34.18
N PHE A 1023 2.41 1.08 35.00
CA PHE A 1023 3.02 0.78 36.29
C PHE A 1023 1.94 0.77 37.38
N ASP A 1024 1.75 -0.37 38.04
CA ASP A 1024 0.78 -0.58 39.12
C ASP A 1024 1.47 -1.09 40.39
N GLY A 1025 2.04 -0.17 41.16
CA GLY A 1025 2.83 -0.50 42.35
C GLY A 1025 4.03 -1.40 41.99
N PRO A 1026 4.13 -2.63 42.53
CA PRO A 1026 5.22 -3.56 42.19
C PRO A 1026 5.00 -4.33 40.88
N ARG A 1027 3.92 -4.05 40.14
CA ARG A 1027 3.52 -4.75 38.91
C ARG A 1027 3.69 -3.84 37.72
N ILE A 1028 4.07 -4.41 36.59
CA ILE A 1028 4.09 -3.74 35.29
C ILE A 1028 3.13 -4.50 34.38
N LEU A 1029 2.14 -3.82 33.84
CA LEU A 1029 1.17 -4.40 32.90
C LEU A 1029 1.49 -3.93 31.49
N LEU A 1030 1.49 -4.86 30.54
CA LEU A 1030 1.64 -4.58 29.13
C LEU A 1030 0.42 -5.11 28.38
N LEU A 1031 -0.34 -4.21 27.76
CA LEU A 1031 -1.53 -4.52 26.99
C LEU A 1031 -1.27 -4.28 25.50
N LYS A 1032 -1.59 -5.24 24.63
CA LYS A 1032 -1.48 -5.08 23.17
C LYS A 1032 -2.60 -5.83 22.45
N PRO A 1033 -2.84 -5.53 21.16
CA PRO A 1033 -3.67 -6.39 20.31
C PRO A 1033 -3.21 -7.85 20.37
N ALA A 1034 -4.16 -8.79 20.37
CA ALA A 1034 -3.90 -10.23 20.37
C ALA A 1034 -3.51 -10.73 18.95
N LEU A 1035 -2.43 -10.18 18.40
CA LEU A 1035 -1.90 -10.49 17.08
C LEU A 1035 -0.47 -11.03 17.22
N LEU A 1036 -0.11 -12.09 16.50
CA LEU A 1036 1.21 -12.72 16.62
C LEU A 1036 2.37 -11.73 16.42
N GLY A 1037 2.25 -10.78 15.48
CA GLY A 1037 3.27 -9.75 15.24
C GLY A 1037 3.57 -8.86 16.45
N GLN A 1038 2.63 -8.72 17.39
CA GLN A 1038 2.78 -7.91 18.61
C GLN A 1038 3.44 -8.67 19.76
N TRP A 1039 3.52 -10.01 19.65
CA TRP A 1039 3.95 -10.92 20.71
C TRP A 1039 5.04 -11.89 20.23
N THR A 1040 5.99 -11.40 19.44
CA THR A 1040 7.19 -12.13 19.00
C THR A 1040 8.32 -12.05 20.03
N ARG A 1041 9.37 -12.88 19.92
CA ARG A 1041 10.58 -12.74 20.75
C ARG A 1041 11.26 -11.40 20.50
N ILE A 1042 11.25 -10.90 19.26
CA ILE A 1042 11.71 -9.55 18.92
C ILE A 1042 10.91 -8.48 19.67
N ALA A 1043 9.57 -8.59 19.68
CA ALA A 1043 8.73 -7.67 20.43
C ALA A 1043 9.08 -7.69 21.92
N ALA A 1044 9.31 -8.86 22.51
CA ALA A 1044 9.72 -9.00 23.90
C ALA A 1044 11.04 -8.27 24.20
N LEU A 1045 12.05 -8.38 23.32
CA LEU A 1045 13.33 -7.67 23.47
C LEU A 1045 13.16 -6.15 23.44
N ASN A 1046 12.32 -5.65 22.53
CA ASN A 1046 12.05 -4.23 22.39
C ASN A 1046 11.26 -3.68 23.58
N ASP A 1047 10.23 -4.40 24.02
CA ASP A 1047 9.44 -4.04 25.20
C ASP A 1047 10.28 -4.06 26.48
N ALA A 1048 11.16 -5.05 26.66
CA ALA A 1048 12.09 -5.10 27.80
C ALA A 1048 13.00 -3.86 27.81
N SER A 1049 13.51 -3.46 26.65
CA SER A 1049 14.36 -2.26 26.50
C SER A 1049 13.60 -1.00 26.88
N HIS A 1050 12.34 -0.89 26.43
CA HIS A 1050 11.48 0.24 26.75
C HIS A 1050 11.17 0.32 28.25
N ILE A 1051 10.88 -0.82 28.89
CA ILE A 1051 10.70 -0.90 30.36
C ILE A 1051 11.96 -0.43 31.08
N TYR A 1052 13.14 -0.91 30.66
CA TYR A 1052 14.41 -0.52 31.28
C TYR A 1052 14.67 0.98 31.14
N ALA A 1053 14.45 1.55 29.95
CA ALA A 1053 14.63 2.98 29.68
C ALA A 1053 13.75 3.85 30.59
N GLN A 1054 12.47 3.51 30.74
CA GLN A 1054 11.56 4.25 31.62
C GLN A 1054 11.96 4.15 33.10
N ILE A 1055 12.41 2.98 33.56
CA ILE A 1055 12.91 2.82 34.94
C ILE A 1055 14.18 3.65 35.15
N ALA A 1056 15.09 3.65 34.18
CA ALA A 1056 16.33 4.41 34.25
C ALA A 1056 16.06 5.93 34.27
N GLU A 1057 15.16 6.42 33.43
CA GLU A 1057 14.74 7.81 33.41
C GLU A 1057 14.11 8.22 34.74
N ALA A 1058 13.18 7.42 35.27
CA ALA A 1058 12.56 7.67 36.56
C ALA A 1058 13.59 7.73 37.71
N ARG A 1059 14.62 6.86 37.68
CA ARG A 1059 15.74 6.90 38.65
C ARG A 1059 16.56 8.18 38.51
N GLN A 1060 16.88 8.61 37.29
CA GLN A 1060 17.61 9.86 37.07
C GLN A 1060 16.81 11.08 37.54
N GLN A 1061 15.50 11.11 37.27
CA GLN A 1061 14.62 12.18 37.74
C GLN A 1061 14.52 12.20 39.27
N ALA A 1062 14.46 11.04 39.93
CA ALA A 1062 14.48 10.93 41.39
C ALA A 1062 15.83 11.42 41.96
N ALA A 1063 16.94 11.01 41.35
CA ALA A 1063 18.29 11.43 41.75
C ALA A 1063 18.57 12.93 41.54
N ARG A 1064 17.84 13.60 40.63
CA ARG A 1064 17.89 15.07 40.46
C ARG A 1064 17.02 15.82 41.47
N LYS A 1065 16.08 15.15 42.14
CA LYS A 1065 15.18 15.71 43.15
C LYS A 1065 15.67 15.50 44.59
N THR A 1066 16.57 14.54 44.79
CA THR A 1066 17.38 14.35 46.01
C THR A 1066 18.70 15.09 45.89
#